data_AF-A0A814G2H5-F1
#
_entry.id   AF-A0A814G2H5-F1
#
_cell.length_a   1.000
_cell.length_b   1.000
_cell.length_c   1.000
_cell.angle_alpha   90.00
_cell.angle_beta   90.00
_cell.angle_gamma   90.00
#
_symmetry.space_group_name_H-M   'P 1'
#
loop_
_entity.id
_entity.type
_entity.pdbx_description
1 polymer ?
#
loop_
_entity_poly.entity_id
_entity_poly.type
_entity_poly.pdbx_seq_one_letter_code
_entity_poly.pdbx_strand_id
1 'polypeptide(L)'
;MATSGNVDSQQYARVSDILKEPQKMLMPIRGYEEMPIVPLEEAVAPLISILPEIQDYAYVAKQRCEYVPPNGLTQDESASIILYSMEWEPHEKYLYFALNTALRAEDRRKLKPWFSYLKLILTALEKLPSTRCNVFRGVNLDLTNQYTEGKTFVWWGFSSCTTSVGVLENEQFLGKTGRRTLFTIECDSGKDISRHSYYESEKEVLLLAARQFIVVSCLRLAPGLHMIQLKETKPPITLLQPVTNQSVQIKPSPNSYQSNHSTISTATIPKNPITTHQTTTQSQIKQNNNIVLELITTDYKRAQDFLFAIAEPIHRSEHTQEYELTSNSIHSAMFSGLQTQDMIRDLQQLSKTNISNDLINYIKSCTEMYGKVKLVLKNRRYFIESIFPNILNELLQDSEIKECRAISTEQGLNLESFEVIQQKIESLKKRCQQLKYPLLEEYDFVHDTMTKNLNIQLAPDANLRPYQEESLRKMFNNGRARSGIIVLPCGAGKSLVGVAAACHMKKNCLVLCNSNVSVEQWKEQFKRWSTADDSIVRSYTANKKDKLNGSACIFISTYQMVAPKKGRIIETSKILEKLTNYEWGLILLDEVHTAPAKTFRKILSIVPAQIKLGLSATLVREDDKIIDLNYLVGPKLYEANWMELQNLGFIAKVHCAEVRCEMTSEFLKEYTTATNHMVKRRLSVCNPNKFRTCQSLIQYHEQRNNKIIVFSDDLFALETYALKLDKPFIHGRVGDTSFDLPEANVVIQISSHGRSRRQEAQRLGRISRIKKDIINTNENNAFFYTLISEDTNEMKYSSYRQSFLIDQGYTYAMLTHTQIITNENQLYFSTNEEQRELLEQIPRTPNNDEALPITTKKNFK
;
A
#
# COMPACT_ATOMS: atom_id res chain seq x y z
N MET A 1 -11.91 -10.84 47.35
CA MET A 1 -11.27 -9.86 46.46
C MET A 1 -10.57 -10.63 45.36
N ALA A 2 -11.23 -10.79 44.21
CA ALA A 2 -10.71 -11.53 43.07
C ALA A 2 -10.86 -10.65 41.83
N THR A 3 -9.74 -10.34 41.22
CA THR A 3 -9.57 -9.61 39.96
C THR A 3 -9.98 -10.50 38.78
N SER A 4 -11.06 -10.14 38.09
CA SER A 4 -11.42 -10.70 36.78
C SER A 4 -10.97 -9.74 35.67
N GLY A 5 -10.30 -10.29 34.66
CA GLY A 5 -9.57 -9.58 33.61
C GLY A 5 -10.43 -8.74 32.67
N ASN A 6 -9.85 -7.61 32.26
CA ASN A 6 -10.23 -6.87 31.06
C ASN A 6 -9.64 -7.60 29.85
N VAL A 7 -10.46 -8.38 29.16
CA VAL A 7 -10.21 -8.87 27.80
C VAL A 7 -11.27 -8.22 26.90
N ASP A 8 -10.80 -7.50 25.88
CA ASP A 8 -11.49 -7.10 24.64
C ASP A 8 -12.86 -6.39 24.73
N SER A 9 -12.84 -5.08 24.97
CA SER A 9 -14.01 -4.19 24.84
C SER A 9 -13.85 -3.10 23.77
N GLN A 10 -13.18 -3.40 22.65
CA GLN A 10 -12.78 -2.37 21.65
C GLN A 10 -13.31 -2.57 20.21
N GLN A 11 -14.35 -3.37 19.96
CA GLN A 11 -14.83 -3.67 18.59
C GLN A 11 -16.26 -3.20 18.20
N TYR A 12 -17.00 -2.45 19.02
CA TYR A 12 -18.48 -2.37 18.85
C TYR A 12 -19.08 -0.96 18.74
N ALA A 13 -18.85 -0.25 17.63
CA ALA A 13 -19.34 1.14 17.44
C ALA A 13 -20.69 1.30 16.71
N ARG A 14 -21.06 0.42 15.75
CA ARG A 14 -22.33 0.54 14.98
C ARG A 14 -23.59 0.19 15.80
N VAL A 15 -23.44 -0.66 16.80
CA VAL A 15 -24.57 -1.25 17.52
C VAL A 15 -24.94 -0.43 18.76
N SER A 16 -23.99 0.28 19.36
CA SER A 16 -24.20 1.15 20.53
C SER A 16 -24.52 2.61 20.20
N ASP A 17 -24.70 2.96 18.92
CA ASP A 17 -24.83 4.36 18.48
C ASP A 17 -26.19 5.00 18.80
N ILE A 18 -27.22 4.19 19.07
CA ILE A 18 -28.56 4.63 19.51
C ILE A 18 -28.49 5.45 20.79
N LEU A 19 -27.49 5.22 21.65
CA LEU A 19 -27.24 6.01 22.87
C LEU A 19 -27.04 7.51 22.60
N LYS A 20 -26.59 7.85 21.39
CA LYS A 20 -26.25 9.22 20.99
C LYS A 20 -27.43 9.93 20.35
N GLU A 21 -28.61 9.30 20.26
CA GLU A 21 -29.80 9.96 19.73
C GLU A 21 -30.23 11.11 20.66
N PRO A 22 -30.44 12.31 20.12
CA PRO A 22 -30.84 13.46 20.91
C PRO A 22 -32.26 13.24 21.44
N GLN A 23 -32.44 13.31 22.76
CA GLN A 23 -33.75 13.19 23.43
C GLN A 23 -34.67 14.42 23.23
N LYS A 24 -34.33 15.29 22.27
CA LYS A 24 -35.06 16.50 21.92
C LYS A 24 -35.29 16.59 20.41
N MET A 25 -36.39 17.23 20.02
CA MET A 25 -36.70 17.44 18.61
C MET A 25 -35.69 18.43 18.00
N LEU A 26 -34.99 18.01 16.95
CA LEU A 26 -34.09 18.89 16.19
C LEU A 26 -34.81 19.52 14.99
N MET A 27 -34.21 20.57 14.41
CA MET A 27 -34.74 21.19 13.18
C MET A 27 -34.69 20.19 12.00
N PRO A 28 -35.71 20.19 11.11
CA PRO A 28 -35.72 19.38 9.88
C PRO A 28 -34.48 19.61 9.02
N ILE A 29 -34.04 18.57 8.31
CA ILE A 29 -32.90 18.66 7.40
C ILE A 29 -33.42 19.18 6.04
N ARG A 30 -32.91 20.33 5.60
CA ARG A 30 -33.29 21.01 4.35
C ARG A 30 -32.05 21.58 3.65
N GLY A 31 -32.14 21.80 2.34
CA GLY A 31 -31.11 22.36 1.48
C GLY A 31 -30.24 21.33 0.74
N TYR A 32 -30.36 20.03 1.01
CA TYR A 32 -29.67 19.00 0.22
C TYR A 32 -30.45 18.66 -1.06
N GLU A 33 -31.77 18.85 -1.03
CA GLU A 33 -32.70 18.62 -2.13
C GLU A 33 -32.41 19.51 -3.35
N GLU A 34 -31.87 20.72 -3.13
CA GLU A 34 -31.49 21.68 -4.16
C GLU A 34 -30.14 21.34 -4.82
N MET A 35 -29.37 20.40 -4.27
CA MET A 35 -28.10 19.98 -4.84
C MET A 35 -28.31 19.16 -6.13
N PRO A 36 -27.47 19.35 -7.16
CA PRO A 36 -27.48 18.49 -8.33
C PRO A 36 -27.05 17.06 -7.95
N ILE A 37 -27.58 16.07 -8.67
CA ILE A 37 -27.06 14.70 -8.59
C ILE A 37 -25.72 14.68 -9.32
N VAL A 38 -24.67 14.34 -8.58
CA VAL A 38 -23.28 14.31 -9.07
C VAL A 38 -22.70 12.91 -8.89
N PRO A 39 -21.63 12.55 -9.62
CA PRO A 39 -20.92 11.28 -9.43
C PRO A 39 -20.39 11.13 -7.99
N LEU A 40 -20.18 9.89 -7.54
CA LEU A 40 -19.80 9.61 -6.15
C LEU A 40 -18.52 10.35 -5.72
N GLU A 41 -17.51 10.50 -6.60
CA GLU A 41 -16.25 11.19 -6.29
C GLU A 41 -16.47 12.67 -6.00
N GLU A 42 -17.38 13.31 -6.73
CA GLU A 42 -17.74 14.71 -6.52
C GLU A 42 -18.62 14.86 -5.27
N ALA A 43 -19.50 13.89 -5.02
CA ALA A 43 -20.35 13.86 -3.83
C ALA A 43 -19.55 13.77 -2.52
N VAL A 44 -18.41 13.05 -2.52
CA VAL A 44 -17.53 12.89 -1.36
C VAL A 44 -16.41 13.94 -1.27
N ALA A 45 -16.18 14.74 -2.31
CA ALA A 45 -15.09 15.73 -2.32
C ALA A 45 -15.14 16.74 -1.16
N PRO A 46 -16.30 17.29 -0.74
CA PRO A 46 -16.37 18.18 0.43
C PRO A 46 -16.03 17.46 1.75
N LEU A 47 -16.18 16.14 1.78
CA LEU A 47 -15.99 15.31 2.97
C LEU A 47 -14.52 14.96 3.23
N ILE A 48 -13.60 15.18 2.28
CA ILE A 48 -12.16 14.88 2.43
C ILE A 48 -11.57 15.56 3.67
N SER A 49 -12.03 16.78 3.97
CA SER A 49 -11.60 17.54 5.15
C SER A 49 -11.98 16.86 6.48
N ILE A 50 -13.08 16.08 6.48
CA ILE A 50 -13.61 15.37 7.64
C ILE A 50 -13.08 13.94 7.67
N LEU A 51 -13.02 13.30 6.49
CA LEU A 51 -12.67 11.92 6.24
C LEU A 51 -11.59 11.86 5.13
N PRO A 52 -10.29 11.94 5.49
CA PRO A 52 -9.21 12.04 4.51
C PRO A 52 -9.12 10.87 3.52
N GLU A 53 -9.53 9.67 3.94
CA GLU A 53 -9.44 8.42 3.17
C GLU A 53 -10.72 8.13 2.35
N ILE A 54 -11.74 8.99 2.40
CA ILE A 54 -13.06 8.71 1.79
C ILE A 54 -13.00 8.50 0.28
N GLN A 55 -12.05 9.15 -0.42
CA GLN A 55 -11.91 9.02 -1.87
C GLN A 55 -11.46 7.61 -2.27
N ASP A 56 -10.55 7.02 -1.50
CA ASP A 56 -10.05 5.67 -1.75
C ASP A 56 -11.18 4.65 -1.56
N TYR A 57 -11.97 4.79 -0.50
CA TYR A 57 -13.12 3.92 -0.26
C TYR A 57 -14.25 4.14 -1.28
N ALA A 58 -14.47 5.38 -1.75
CA ALA A 58 -15.41 5.65 -2.82
C ALA A 58 -15.02 4.94 -4.12
N TYR A 59 -13.72 4.93 -4.45
CA TYR A 59 -13.18 4.18 -5.57
C TYR A 59 -13.38 2.67 -5.41
N VAL A 60 -13.07 2.12 -4.23
CA VAL A 60 -13.31 0.70 -3.92
C VAL A 60 -14.81 0.36 -4.01
N ALA A 61 -15.69 1.25 -3.58
CA ALA A 61 -17.14 1.04 -3.63
C ALA A 61 -17.63 0.96 -5.07
N LYS A 62 -17.14 1.83 -5.97
CA LYS A 62 -17.45 1.78 -7.40
C LYS A 62 -16.94 0.52 -8.08
N GLN A 63 -15.73 0.07 -7.76
CA GLN A 63 -15.18 -1.16 -8.34
C GLN A 63 -15.96 -2.42 -7.96
N ARG A 64 -16.65 -2.39 -6.81
CA ARG A 64 -17.50 -3.49 -6.37
C ARG A 64 -18.90 -3.48 -6.99
N CYS A 65 -19.33 -2.36 -7.56
CA CYS A 65 -20.60 -2.32 -8.25
C CYS A 65 -20.58 -3.19 -9.50
N GLU A 66 -21.66 -3.92 -9.70
CA GLU A 66 -21.95 -4.56 -10.98
C GLU A 66 -22.07 -3.49 -12.08
N TYR A 67 -21.70 -3.85 -13.32
CA TYR A 67 -21.75 -2.93 -14.47
C TYR A 67 -23.17 -2.39 -14.73
N VAL A 68 -24.20 -3.18 -14.40
CA VAL A 68 -25.60 -2.76 -14.35
C VAL A 68 -26.16 -3.18 -12.99
N PRO A 69 -26.18 -2.28 -12.00
CA PRO A 69 -26.70 -2.60 -10.67
C PRO A 69 -28.18 -3.00 -10.73
N PRO A 70 -28.63 -3.94 -9.86
CA PRO A 70 -30.03 -4.30 -9.76
C PRO A 70 -30.89 -3.10 -9.29
N ASN A 71 -32.22 -3.24 -9.41
CA ASN A 71 -33.21 -2.24 -8.96
C ASN A 71 -33.18 -0.88 -9.72
N GLY A 72 -32.55 -0.82 -10.90
CA GLY A 72 -32.54 0.39 -11.75
C GLY A 72 -31.67 1.52 -11.20
N LEU A 73 -30.72 1.18 -10.33
CA LEU A 73 -29.72 2.09 -9.76
C LEU A 73 -28.61 2.38 -10.77
N THR A 74 -28.09 3.61 -10.77
CA THR A 74 -26.83 3.90 -11.45
C THR A 74 -25.65 3.31 -10.67
N GLN A 75 -24.51 3.17 -11.32
CA GLN A 75 -23.29 2.69 -10.66
C GLN A 75 -22.90 3.59 -9.48
N ASP A 76 -23.04 4.90 -9.61
CA ASP A 76 -22.79 5.87 -8.54
C ASP A 76 -23.75 5.74 -7.35
N GLU A 77 -25.03 5.53 -7.64
CA GLU A 77 -26.07 5.35 -6.61
C GLU A 77 -25.84 4.06 -5.84
N SER A 78 -25.56 2.95 -6.52
CA SER A 78 -25.23 1.68 -5.85
C SER A 78 -23.92 1.80 -5.05
N ALA A 79 -22.90 2.48 -5.60
CA ALA A 79 -21.62 2.65 -4.93
C ALA A 79 -21.76 3.48 -3.65
N SER A 80 -22.69 4.44 -3.61
CA SER A 80 -22.98 5.21 -2.39
C SER A 80 -23.51 4.33 -1.25
N ILE A 81 -24.36 3.33 -1.54
CA ILE A 81 -24.89 2.40 -0.53
C ILE A 81 -23.79 1.46 -0.04
N ILE A 82 -22.94 0.96 -0.95
CA ILE A 82 -21.78 0.13 -0.60
C ILE A 82 -20.81 0.94 0.28
N LEU A 83 -20.51 2.19 -0.08
CA LEU A 83 -19.62 3.05 0.69
C LEU A 83 -20.16 3.30 2.11
N TYR A 84 -21.48 3.43 2.27
CA TYR A 84 -22.11 3.58 3.58
C TYR A 84 -21.97 2.34 4.47
N SER A 85 -22.05 1.15 3.88
CA SER A 85 -21.95 -0.14 4.60
C SER A 85 -20.51 -0.58 4.87
N MET A 86 -19.51 0.01 4.21
CA MET A 86 -18.08 -0.25 4.47
C MET A 86 -17.64 0.10 5.89
N GLU A 87 -16.71 -0.69 6.43
CA GLU A 87 -16.06 -0.47 7.71
C GLU A 87 -14.54 -0.41 7.54
N TRP A 88 -13.90 0.57 8.19
CA TRP A 88 -12.44 0.68 8.20
C TRP A 88 -11.93 1.28 9.52
N GLU A 89 -10.64 1.08 9.81
CA GLU A 89 -10.00 1.60 11.01
C GLU A 89 -9.30 2.95 10.76
N PRO A 90 -9.37 3.92 11.70
CA PRO A 90 -10.02 3.84 13.02
C PRO A 90 -11.55 4.03 12.92
N HIS A 91 -12.31 3.32 13.77
CA HIS A 91 -13.77 3.26 13.72
C HIS A 91 -14.50 4.62 13.84
N GLU A 92 -13.87 5.61 14.47
CA GLU A 92 -14.43 6.97 14.58
C GLU A 92 -14.36 7.78 13.27
N LYS A 93 -13.72 7.22 12.23
CA LYS A 93 -13.44 7.88 10.95
C LYS A 93 -13.98 7.13 9.72
N TYR A 94 -14.91 6.19 9.88
CA TYR A 94 -15.65 5.66 8.72
C TYR A 94 -16.98 6.36 8.47
N LEU A 95 -17.46 6.28 7.23
CA LEU A 95 -18.56 7.09 6.70
C LEU A 95 -19.84 6.98 7.55
N TYR A 96 -20.26 5.76 7.88
CA TYR A 96 -21.44 5.52 8.71
C TYR A 96 -21.38 6.28 10.04
N PHE A 97 -20.25 6.19 10.76
CA PHE A 97 -20.12 6.81 12.08
C PHE A 97 -20.11 8.33 11.98
N ALA A 98 -19.34 8.87 11.03
CA ALA A 98 -19.21 10.30 10.82
C ALA A 98 -20.53 10.93 10.34
N LEU A 99 -21.23 10.30 9.40
CA LEU A 99 -22.52 10.76 8.88
C LEU A 99 -23.60 10.71 9.97
N ASN A 100 -23.75 9.58 10.66
CA ASN A 100 -24.75 9.45 11.72
C ASN A 100 -24.46 10.41 12.90
N THR A 101 -23.20 10.71 13.19
CA THR A 101 -22.82 11.73 14.17
C THR A 101 -23.20 13.14 13.69
N ALA A 102 -22.99 13.46 12.41
CA ALA A 102 -23.39 14.74 11.83
C ALA A 102 -24.91 14.92 11.82
N LEU A 103 -25.68 13.86 11.52
CA LEU A 103 -27.14 13.88 11.52
C LEU A 103 -27.75 14.14 12.91
N ARG A 104 -27.07 13.66 13.96
CA ARG A 104 -27.45 13.86 15.37
C ARG A 104 -26.99 15.19 15.95
N ALA A 105 -26.15 15.96 15.24
CA ALA A 105 -25.63 17.22 15.73
C ALA A 105 -26.72 18.31 15.79
N GLU A 106 -26.77 19.05 16.89
CA GLU A 106 -27.70 20.19 17.06
C GLU A 106 -27.39 21.32 16.07
N ASP A 107 -26.10 21.57 15.81
CA ASP A 107 -25.66 22.55 14.81
C ASP A 107 -25.78 21.97 13.39
N ARG A 108 -26.87 22.33 12.71
CA ARG A 108 -27.15 21.90 11.32
C ARG A 108 -26.14 22.39 10.29
N ARG A 109 -25.31 23.40 10.60
CA ARG A 109 -24.24 23.85 9.69
C ARG A 109 -23.21 22.76 9.43
N LYS A 110 -23.04 21.82 10.37
CA LYS A 110 -22.15 20.66 10.23
C LYS A 110 -22.60 19.66 9.16
N LEU A 111 -23.88 19.71 8.74
CA LEU A 111 -24.41 18.88 7.66
C LEU A 111 -24.13 19.44 6.27
N LYS A 112 -23.77 20.73 6.13
CA LYS A 112 -23.57 21.36 4.82
C LYS A 112 -22.55 20.63 3.92
N PRO A 113 -21.40 20.13 4.43
CA PRO A 113 -20.47 19.33 3.63
C PRO A 113 -21.05 17.99 3.14
N TRP A 114 -22.09 17.49 3.80
CA TRP A 114 -22.72 16.20 3.50
C TRP A 114 -23.85 16.29 2.48
N PHE A 115 -24.26 17.47 2.03
CA PHE A 115 -25.45 17.64 1.20
C PHE A 115 -25.35 16.92 -0.15
N SER A 116 -24.22 17.00 -0.85
CA SER A 116 -24.01 16.31 -2.13
C SER A 116 -24.07 14.78 -1.96
N TYR A 117 -23.46 14.26 -0.89
CA TYR A 117 -23.52 12.83 -0.56
C TYR A 117 -24.92 12.38 -0.12
N LEU A 118 -25.59 13.17 0.73
CA LEU A 118 -26.96 12.92 1.18
C LEU A 118 -27.95 12.89 0.01
N LYS A 119 -27.82 13.82 -0.95
CA LYS A 119 -28.62 13.82 -2.17
C LYS A 119 -28.45 12.50 -2.93
N LEU A 120 -27.22 12.06 -3.16
CA LEU A 120 -26.91 10.84 -3.91
C LEU A 120 -27.45 9.57 -3.21
N ILE A 121 -27.15 9.37 -1.93
CA ILE A 121 -27.59 8.16 -1.20
C ILE A 121 -29.10 8.12 -0.98
N LEU A 122 -29.76 9.26 -0.76
CA LEU A 122 -31.21 9.31 -0.59
C LEU A 122 -31.93 9.03 -1.92
N THR A 123 -31.44 9.56 -3.04
CA THR A 123 -31.96 9.21 -4.37
C THR A 123 -31.80 7.72 -4.67
N ALA A 124 -30.65 7.13 -4.31
CA ALA A 124 -30.43 5.69 -4.43
C ALA A 124 -31.44 4.89 -3.61
N LEU A 125 -31.61 5.21 -2.32
CA LEU A 125 -32.52 4.51 -1.43
C LEU A 125 -34.00 4.70 -1.80
N GLU A 126 -34.37 5.80 -2.43
CA GLU A 126 -35.75 6.04 -2.90
C GLU A 126 -36.14 5.12 -4.06
N LYS A 127 -35.18 4.75 -4.92
CA LYS A 127 -35.39 3.78 -6.02
C LYS A 127 -35.56 2.34 -5.55
N LEU A 128 -35.09 2.00 -4.36
CA LEU A 128 -35.29 0.67 -3.78
C LEU A 128 -36.75 0.47 -3.32
N PRO A 129 -37.33 -0.73 -3.48
CA PRO A 129 -38.69 -1.00 -3.02
C PRO A 129 -38.77 -0.85 -1.49
N SER A 130 -39.79 -0.14 -1.01
CA SER A 130 -40.07 -0.06 0.42
C SER A 130 -40.68 -1.38 0.90
N THR A 131 -40.06 -2.02 1.87
CA THR A 131 -40.53 -3.28 2.47
C THR A 131 -41.23 -3.01 3.80
N ARG A 132 -42.53 -3.30 3.87
CA ARG A 132 -43.28 -3.29 5.13
C ARG A 132 -43.03 -4.60 5.87
N CYS A 133 -42.20 -4.55 6.91
CA CYS A 133 -41.82 -5.75 7.65
C CYS A 133 -41.44 -5.45 9.10
N ASN A 134 -41.43 -6.50 9.93
CA ASN A 134 -40.88 -6.43 11.27
C ASN A 134 -39.36 -6.58 11.18
N VAL A 135 -38.64 -5.54 11.59
CA VAL A 135 -37.18 -5.55 11.65
C VAL A 135 -36.72 -5.52 13.11
N PHE A 136 -35.56 -6.12 13.34
CA PHE A 136 -35.00 -6.25 14.68
C PHE A 136 -33.64 -5.56 14.78
N ARG A 137 -33.37 -5.00 15.95
CA ARG A 137 -32.07 -4.40 16.28
C ARG A 137 -31.69 -4.69 17.73
N GLY A 138 -30.51 -5.28 17.95
CA GLY A 138 -29.99 -5.58 19.28
C GLY A 138 -29.05 -4.49 19.80
N VAL A 139 -29.03 -4.28 21.12
CA VAL A 139 -28.07 -3.41 21.81
C VAL A 139 -27.65 -4.06 23.14
N ASN A 140 -26.34 -4.09 23.41
CA ASN A 140 -25.76 -4.70 24.64
C ASN A 140 -25.86 -3.79 25.89
N LEU A 141 -27.00 -3.11 26.10
CA LEU A 141 -27.30 -2.27 27.27
C LEU A 141 -28.79 -2.30 27.59
N ASP A 142 -29.16 -1.85 28.79
CA ASP A 142 -30.55 -1.64 29.20
C ASP A 142 -31.01 -0.21 28.87
N LEU A 143 -31.95 -0.08 27.94
CA LEU A 143 -32.49 1.20 27.46
C LEU A 143 -33.94 1.45 27.89
N THR A 144 -34.51 0.59 28.73
CA THR A 144 -35.92 0.69 29.17
C THR A 144 -36.25 2.06 29.78
N ASN A 145 -35.32 2.68 30.50
CA ASN A 145 -35.53 4.01 31.11
C ASN A 145 -35.63 5.16 30.10
N GLN A 146 -35.14 4.99 28.87
CA GLN A 146 -35.17 6.04 27.83
C GLN A 146 -36.43 5.97 26.96
N TYR A 147 -37.10 4.81 26.93
CA TYR A 147 -38.26 4.55 26.09
C TYR A 147 -39.48 4.25 26.96
N THR A 148 -40.33 5.25 27.13
CA THR A 148 -41.59 5.11 27.87
C THR A 148 -42.74 4.83 26.92
N GLU A 149 -43.57 3.84 27.25
CA GLU A 149 -44.75 3.46 26.47
C GLU A 149 -45.65 4.67 26.15
N GLY A 150 -46.15 4.72 24.92
CA GLY A 150 -47.02 5.80 24.43
C GLY A 150 -46.30 7.09 24.01
N LYS A 151 -44.99 7.27 24.30
CA LYS A 151 -44.24 8.44 23.82
C LYS A 151 -43.71 8.23 22.41
N THR A 152 -43.65 9.34 21.67
CA THR A 152 -43.00 9.40 20.35
C THR A 152 -41.60 9.98 20.46
N PHE A 153 -40.71 9.52 19.58
CA PHE A 153 -39.34 10.02 19.45
C PHE A 153 -38.87 9.89 18.01
N VAL A 154 -37.73 10.50 17.67
CA VAL A 154 -37.16 10.50 16.33
C VAL A 154 -35.76 9.90 16.36
N TRP A 155 -35.46 8.97 15.46
CA TRP A 155 -34.09 8.56 15.16
C TRP A 155 -33.54 9.42 14.04
N TRP A 156 -32.55 10.25 14.36
CA TRP A 156 -31.96 11.20 13.41
C TRP A 156 -30.88 10.57 12.54
N GLY A 157 -30.21 9.50 13.01
CA GLY A 157 -29.30 8.71 12.19
C GLY A 157 -30.00 7.66 11.34
N PHE A 158 -29.30 7.17 10.31
CA PHE A 158 -29.69 5.95 9.61
C PHE A 158 -29.52 4.75 10.55
N SER A 159 -30.46 3.81 10.51
CA SER A 159 -30.47 2.66 11.41
C SER A 159 -30.43 1.36 10.63
N SER A 160 -29.33 0.62 10.79
CA SER A 160 -29.18 -0.74 10.26
C SER A 160 -29.96 -1.73 11.13
N CYS A 161 -30.84 -2.50 10.50
CA CYS A 161 -31.68 -3.51 11.14
C CYS A 161 -31.60 -4.82 10.35
N THR A 162 -32.00 -5.93 10.98
CA THR A 162 -32.07 -7.24 10.32
C THR A 162 -33.47 -7.84 10.42
N THR A 163 -33.87 -8.63 9.42
CA THR A 163 -35.10 -9.42 9.44
C THR A 163 -34.91 -10.79 10.07
N SER A 164 -33.66 -11.23 10.26
CA SER A 164 -33.33 -12.54 10.79
C SER A 164 -33.00 -12.48 12.28
N VAL A 165 -33.84 -13.12 13.10
CA VAL A 165 -33.60 -13.23 14.56
C VAL A 165 -32.30 -14.01 14.86
N GLY A 166 -31.91 -14.96 14.00
CA GLY A 166 -30.69 -15.76 14.19
C GLY A 166 -29.39 -14.94 14.08
N VAL A 167 -29.39 -13.83 13.33
CA VAL A 167 -28.22 -12.92 13.22
C VAL A 167 -27.96 -12.20 14.54
N LEU A 168 -29.02 -11.97 15.34
CA LEU A 168 -28.91 -11.34 16.64
C LEU A 168 -28.24 -12.23 17.69
N GLU A 169 -28.23 -13.55 17.52
CA GLU A 169 -27.59 -14.47 18.47
C GLU A 169 -26.07 -14.35 18.51
N ASN A 170 -25.47 -13.72 17.50
CA ASN A 170 -24.04 -13.43 17.45
C ASN A 170 -23.68 -12.39 18.53
N GLU A 171 -22.57 -12.59 19.24
CA GLU A 171 -22.07 -11.70 20.29
C GLU A 171 -21.82 -10.27 19.79
N GLN A 172 -21.63 -10.12 18.48
CA GLN A 172 -21.45 -8.84 17.79
C GLN A 172 -22.72 -7.95 17.75
N PHE A 173 -23.92 -8.52 17.89
CA PHE A 173 -25.19 -7.78 17.80
C PHE A 173 -25.96 -7.72 19.12
N LEU A 174 -26.42 -8.86 19.66
CA LEU A 174 -27.17 -8.93 20.93
C LEU A 174 -26.50 -9.85 21.96
N GLY A 175 -25.84 -10.91 21.50
CA GLY A 175 -25.18 -11.90 22.36
C GLY A 175 -26.11 -12.66 23.32
N LYS A 176 -25.55 -13.61 24.08
CA LYS A 176 -26.31 -14.53 24.96
C LYS A 176 -26.26 -14.15 26.44
N THR A 177 -25.34 -13.28 26.88
CA THR A 177 -25.11 -12.91 28.29
C THR A 177 -25.04 -11.40 28.50
N GLY A 178 -25.40 -10.90 29.70
CA GLY A 178 -25.34 -9.46 30.04
C GLY A 178 -26.67 -8.71 29.97
N ARG A 179 -26.65 -7.39 30.28
CA ARG A 179 -27.81 -6.51 30.13
C ARG A 179 -27.94 -6.11 28.66
N ARG A 180 -29.09 -6.39 28.04
CA ARG A 180 -29.32 -6.22 26.62
C ARG A 180 -30.77 -5.81 26.33
N THR A 181 -30.94 -5.04 25.26
CA THR A 181 -32.23 -4.53 24.78
C THR A 181 -32.43 -4.95 23.33
N LEU A 182 -33.56 -5.60 23.04
CA LEU A 182 -34.00 -5.97 21.70
C LEU A 182 -35.09 -5.00 21.23
N PHE A 183 -34.83 -4.26 20.16
CA PHE A 183 -35.85 -3.48 19.47
C PHE A 183 -36.57 -4.36 18.45
N THR A 184 -37.90 -4.41 18.54
CA THR A 184 -38.77 -4.97 17.50
C THR A 184 -39.52 -3.82 16.86
N ILE A 185 -39.31 -3.58 15.57
CA ILE A 185 -39.80 -2.39 14.88
C ILE A 185 -40.75 -2.81 13.77
N GLU A 186 -42.01 -2.42 13.88
CA GLU A 186 -42.96 -2.46 12.77
C GLU A 186 -42.66 -1.25 11.86
N CYS A 187 -41.96 -1.49 10.74
CA CYS A 187 -41.57 -0.45 9.79
C CYS A 187 -42.40 -0.53 8.50
N ASP A 188 -42.78 0.64 7.98
CA ASP A 188 -43.52 0.78 6.71
C ASP A 188 -42.59 1.20 5.56
N SER A 189 -41.39 1.71 5.87
CA SER A 189 -40.48 2.33 4.90
C SER A 189 -39.06 1.77 4.85
N GLY A 190 -38.82 0.58 5.41
CA GLY A 190 -37.51 -0.06 5.37
C GLY A 190 -37.01 -0.31 3.95
N LYS A 191 -35.70 -0.13 3.73
CA LYS A 191 -35.03 -0.37 2.44
C LYS A 191 -34.10 -1.57 2.56
N ASP A 192 -34.40 -2.64 1.84
CA ASP A 192 -33.51 -3.79 1.74
C ASP A 192 -32.27 -3.42 0.93
N ILE A 193 -31.12 -3.36 1.60
CA ILE A 193 -29.83 -3.03 0.98
C ILE A 193 -28.93 -4.25 0.86
N SER A 194 -29.42 -5.46 1.12
CA SER A 194 -28.61 -6.69 1.13
C SER A 194 -27.82 -6.92 -0.15
N ARG A 195 -28.38 -6.58 -1.32
CA ARG A 195 -27.72 -6.68 -2.64
C ARG A 195 -26.77 -5.52 -2.97
N HIS A 196 -26.77 -4.47 -2.17
CA HIS A 196 -25.95 -3.27 -2.34
C HIS A 196 -25.14 -2.95 -1.07
N SER A 197 -25.03 -3.91 -0.15
CA SER A 197 -24.26 -3.80 1.09
C SER A 197 -22.92 -4.48 0.89
N TYR A 198 -21.89 -3.97 1.56
CA TYR A 198 -20.57 -4.58 1.61
C TYR A 198 -20.60 -6.00 2.19
N TYR A 199 -21.60 -6.30 3.04
CA TYR A 199 -21.82 -7.59 3.70
C TYR A 199 -23.15 -8.23 3.25
N GLU A 200 -23.15 -8.91 2.11
CA GLU A 200 -24.35 -9.54 1.51
C GLU A 200 -25.05 -10.56 2.43
N SER A 201 -24.33 -11.16 3.39
CA SER A 201 -24.86 -12.19 4.30
C SER A 201 -25.77 -11.66 5.41
N GLU A 202 -25.80 -10.36 5.68
CA GLU A 202 -26.46 -9.80 6.87
C GLU A 202 -27.96 -9.54 6.69
N LYS A 203 -28.49 -9.69 5.46
CA LYS A 203 -29.88 -9.35 5.09
C LYS A 203 -30.30 -7.99 5.69
N GLU A 204 -29.43 -7.01 5.48
CA GLU A 204 -29.51 -5.70 6.10
C GLU A 204 -30.66 -4.89 5.52
N VAL A 205 -31.55 -4.42 6.41
CA VAL A 205 -32.61 -3.47 6.09
C VAL A 205 -32.28 -2.14 6.74
N LEU A 206 -32.15 -1.10 5.92
CA LEU A 206 -31.81 0.24 6.37
C LEU A 206 -33.07 1.08 6.59
N LEU A 207 -33.21 1.64 7.79
CA LEU A 207 -34.18 2.69 8.07
C LEU A 207 -33.53 4.05 7.82
N LEU A 208 -34.20 4.89 7.03
CA LEU A 208 -33.72 6.23 6.67
C LEU A 208 -33.58 7.14 7.91
N ALA A 209 -32.75 8.17 7.79
CA ALA A 209 -32.60 9.20 8.81
C ALA A 209 -33.91 9.96 9.07
N ALA A 210 -34.03 10.50 10.29
CA ALA A 210 -35.15 11.34 10.77
C ALA A 210 -36.53 10.64 10.75
N ARG A 211 -36.58 9.37 11.18
CA ARG A 211 -37.81 8.57 11.28
C ARG A 211 -38.43 8.68 12.67
N GLN A 212 -39.75 8.88 12.72
CA GLN A 212 -40.49 8.96 13.98
C GLN A 212 -41.08 7.60 14.35
N PHE A 213 -40.97 7.24 15.62
CA PHE A 213 -41.53 6.01 16.18
C PHE A 213 -42.36 6.31 17.42
N ILE A 214 -43.36 5.47 17.68
CA ILE A 214 -44.07 5.39 18.96
C ILE A 214 -43.65 4.12 19.70
N VAL A 215 -43.41 4.22 21.01
CA VAL A 215 -43.17 3.06 21.87
C VAL A 215 -44.51 2.37 22.14
N VAL A 216 -44.68 1.16 21.61
CA VAL A 216 -45.90 0.37 21.77
C VAL A 216 -45.90 -0.37 23.11
N SER A 217 -44.79 -1.04 23.44
CA SER A 217 -44.63 -1.75 24.71
C SER A 217 -43.17 -1.92 25.10
N CYS A 218 -42.91 -2.07 26.41
CA CYS A 218 -41.61 -2.37 27.00
C CYS A 218 -41.73 -3.62 27.87
N LEU A 219 -41.23 -4.76 27.38
CA LEU A 219 -41.37 -6.07 28.01
C LEU A 219 -40.03 -6.59 28.55
N ARG A 220 -40.03 -7.22 29.72
CA ARG A 220 -38.87 -7.95 30.24
C ARG A 220 -39.01 -9.43 29.91
N LEU A 221 -38.20 -9.92 28.99
CA LEU A 221 -38.29 -11.31 28.48
C LEU A 221 -37.51 -12.31 29.35
N ALA A 222 -36.36 -11.90 29.88
CA ALA A 222 -35.51 -12.76 30.72
C ALA A 222 -34.63 -11.90 31.67
N PRO A 223 -33.92 -12.50 32.65
CA PRO A 223 -32.94 -11.78 33.45
C PRO A 223 -31.87 -11.12 32.57
N GLY A 224 -31.88 -9.79 32.48
CA GLY A 224 -30.96 -9.02 31.64
C GLY A 224 -31.40 -8.83 30.19
N LEU A 225 -32.52 -9.39 29.72
CA LEU A 225 -33.05 -9.16 28.37
C LEU A 225 -34.38 -8.39 28.43
N HIS A 226 -34.35 -7.18 27.87
CA HIS A 226 -35.53 -6.33 27.68
C HIS A 226 -35.88 -6.25 26.19
N MET A 227 -37.16 -6.14 25.87
CA MET A 227 -37.68 -5.95 24.53
C MET A 227 -38.49 -4.67 24.46
N ILE A 228 -38.19 -3.82 23.49
CA ILE A 228 -38.90 -2.58 23.22
C ILE A 228 -39.57 -2.71 21.86
N GLN A 229 -40.89 -2.62 21.83
CA GLN A 229 -41.67 -2.65 20.59
C GLN A 229 -41.92 -1.23 20.10
N LEU A 230 -41.54 -0.98 18.85
CA LEU A 230 -41.66 0.31 18.20
C LEU A 230 -42.55 0.17 16.96
N LYS A 231 -43.34 1.21 16.70
CA LYS A 231 -44.10 1.34 15.46
C LYS A 231 -43.75 2.63 14.76
N GLU A 232 -43.40 2.56 13.48
CA GLU A 232 -43.13 3.75 12.66
C GLU A 232 -44.41 4.60 12.53
N THR A 233 -44.30 5.91 12.76
CA THR A 233 -45.41 6.86 12.60
C THR A 233 -45.02 7.97 11.63
N LYS A 234 -45.99 8.50 10.88
CA LYS A 234 -45.75 9.67 10.03
C LYS A 234 -45.69 10.94 10.91
N PRO A 235 -44.58 11.69 10.90
CA PRO A 235 -44.48 12.91 11.70
C PRO A 235 -45.37 14.03 11.15
N PRO A 236 -45.83 14.95 12.01
CA PRO A 236 -46.68 16.07 11.61
C PRO A 236 -45.96 17.08 10.70
N ILE A 237 -44.62 17.07 10.71
CA ILE A 237 -43.77 17.87 9.82
C ILE A 237 -42.84 16.90 9.11
N THR A 238 -42.69 17.05 7.80
CA THR A 238 -41.70 16.30 7.02
C THR A 238 -40.29 16.63 7.51
N LEU A 239 -39.64 15.65 8.14
CA LEU A 239 -38.32 15.83 8.76
C LEU A 239 -37.17 15.73 7.75
N LEU A 240 -37.44 15.11 6.59
CA LEU A 240 -36.53 14.90 5.48
C LEU A 240 -37.34 14.96 4.16
N GLN A 241 -37.05 15.90 3.26
CA GLN A 241 -37.83 16.11 2.04
C GLN A 241 -37.53 15.01 0.97
N PRO A 242 -38.55 14.51 0.26
CA PRO A 242 -38.33 13.54 -0.83
C PRO A 242 -37.57 14.19 -2.00
N VAL A 243 -36.78 13.39 -2.73
CA VAL A 243 -35.99 13.90 -3.86
C VAL A 243 -36.86 13.86 -5.13
N THR A 244 -37.32 15.02 -5.61
CA THR A 244 -38.07 15.11 -6.87
C THR A 244 -37.16 14.86 -8.08
N ASN A 245 -37.47 13.80 -8.86
CA ASN A 245 -36.82 13.52 -10.14
C ASN A 245 -37.23 14.57 -11.19
N GLN A 246 -36.33 15.51 -11.53
CA GLN A 246 -36.44 16.22 -12.79
C GLN A 246 -35.78 15.37 -13.89
N SER A 247 -36.61 14.79 -14.75
CA SER A 247 -36.20 14.09 -15.97
C SER A 247 -35.45 15.04 -16.90
N VAL A 248 -34.14 14.84 -17.07
CA VAL A 248 -33.38 15.50 -18.14
C VAL A 248 -33.68 14.77 -19.45
N GLN A 249 -34.44 15.43 -20.32
CA GLN A 249 -34.67 15.01 -21.70
C GLN A 249 -33.36 15.09 -22.51
N ILE A 250 -32.84 13.94 -22.93
CA ILE A 250 -31.79 13.87 -23.94
C ILE A 250 -32.47 14.04 -25.31
N LYS A 251 -32.19 15.16 -26.00
CA LYS A 251 -32.55 15.32 -27.42
C LYS A 251 -31.63 14.45 -28.28
N PRO A 252 -32.16 13.63 -29.20
CA PRO A 252 -31.34 12.95 -30.19
C PRO A 252 -30.96 13.95 -31.29
N SER A 253 -29.67 13.99 -31.66
CA SER A 253 -29.24 14.60 -32.92
C SER A 253 -28.85 13.47 -33.88
N PRO A 254 -29.23 13.57 -35.16
CA PRO A 254 -28.95 12.53 -36.14
C PRO A 254 -27.54 12.71 -36.69
N ASN A 255 -26.80 11.62 -36.88
CA ASN A 255 -25.80 11.60 -37.93
C ASN A 255 -25.79 10.24 -38.61
N SER A 256 -26.26 10.29 -39.85
CA SER A 256 -26.21 9.27 -40.88
C SER A 256 -24.79 8.80 -41.13
N TYR A 257 -24.65 7.49 -41.24
CA TYR A 257 -23.55 6.84 -41.92
C TYR A 257 -23.45 7.37 -43.36
N GLN A 258 -22.33 7.98 -43.70
CA GLN A 258 -21.82 8.02 -45.07
C GLN A 258 -20.41 7.47 -45.09
N SER A 259 -20.28 6.33 -45.74
CA SER A 259 -19.05 5.75 -46.24
C SER A 259 -18.38 6.70 -47.23
N ASN A 260 -17.15 7.10 -46.97
CA ASN A 260 -16.25 7.57 -48.02
C ASN A 260 -14.91 6.84 -47.87
N HIS A 261 -14.65 5.97 -48.85
CA HIS A 261 -13.31 5.51 -49.17
C HIS A 261 -12.48 6.69 -49.66
N SER A 262 -11.30 6.90 -49.08
CA SER A 262 -10.20 7.59 -49.74
C SER A 262 -8.85 6.94 -49.39
N THR A 263 -8.34 6.26 -50.41
CA THR A 263 -6.93 6.20 -50.84
C THR A 263 -5.83 6.29 -49.79
N ILE A 264 -5.18 5.13 -49.59
CA ILE A 264 -3.87 4.97 -48.96
C ILE A 264 -2.85 5.86 -49.70
N SER A 265 -2.39 6.89 -49.02
CA SER A 265 -1.14 7.58 -49.36
C SER A 265 -0.09 7.12 -48.36
N THR A 266 1.01 6.58 -48.89
CA THR A 266 2.19 6.12 -48.14
C THR A 266 2.75 7.24 -47.27
N ALA A 267 2.51 7.18 -45.95
CA ALA A 267 3.06 8.12 -44.98
C ALA A 267 4.37 7.56 -44.41
N THR A 268 5.44 8.32 -44.63
CA THR A 268 6.77 8.20 -44.02
C THR A 268 6.67 8.01 -42.50
N ILE A 269 7.39 7.01 -41.97
CA ILE A 269 7.52 6.75 -40.53
C ILE A 269 8.06 8.02 -39.84
N PRO A 270 7.40 8.58 -38.82
CA PRO A 270 7.87 9.77 -38.13
C PRO A 270 9.20 9.48 -37.40
N LYS A 271 10.18 10.38 -37.55
CA LYS A 271 11.55 10.23 -37.03
C LYS A 271 11.69 10.38 -35.50
N ASN A 272 10.76 11.07 -34.84
CA ASN A 272 10.90 11.43 -33.41
C ASN A 272 10.19 10.42 -32.49
N PRO A 273 10.72 10.10 -31.30
CA PRO A 273 10.21 9.02 -30.44
C PRO A 273 9.11 9.42 -29.42
N ILE A 274 8.93 10.71 -29.11
CA ILE A 274 8.07 11.15 -27.99
C ILE A 274 6.74 11.75 -28.45
N THR A 275 5.62 11.35 -27.84
CA THR A 275 4.28 11.91 -28.03
C THR A 275 3.74 12.49 -26.71
N THR A 276 3.24 13.73 -26.72
CA THR A 276 2.54 14.33 -25.57
C THR A 276 1.02 14.25 -25.80
N HIS A 277 0.27 13.57 -24.93
CA HIS A 277 -1.19 13.52 -25.05
C HIS A 277 -1.85 14.83 -24.58
N GLN A 278 -2.72 15.39 -25.42
CA GLN A 278 -3.79 16.31 -25.03
C GLN A 278 -5.12 15.65 -25.38
N THR A 279 -5.89 15.20 -24.39
CA THR A 279 -7.31 14.88 -24.58
C THR A 279 -8.13 16.06 -24.10
N THR A 280 -8.65 16.84 -25.04
CA THR A 280 -9.64 17.89 -24.78
C THR A 280 -11.03 17.27 -24.69
N THR A 281 -11.30 16.51 -23.63
CA THR A 281 -12.67 16.18 -23.22
C THR A 281 -13.12 17.21 -22.19
N GLN A 282 -14.26 17.87 -22.43
CA GLN A 282 -14.86 18.85 -21.53
C GLN A 282 -15.34 18.18 -20.23
N SER A 283 -14.41 17.92 -19.32
CA SER A 283 -14.57 17.71 -17.88
C SER A 283 -13.22 17.20 -17.35
N GLN A 284 -12.73 17.80 -16.26
CA GLN A 284 -11.42 17.60 -15.61
C GLN A 284 -10.27 18.47 -16.17
N ILE A 285 -10.00 19.58 -15.47
CA ILE A 285 -8.70 20.26 -15.51
C ILE A 285 -7.77 19.45 -14.59
N LYS A 286 -7.15 18.38 -15.12
CA LYS A 286 -5.84 17.91 -14.64
C LYS A 286 -4.81 18.42 -15.64
N GLN A 287 -3.84 19.21 -15.18
CA GLN A 287 -2.65 19.54 -15.97
C GLN A 287 -1.84 18.26 -16.13
N ASN A 288 -2.04 17.51 -17.21
CA ASN A 288 -1.38 16.23 -17.41
C ASN A 288 0.07 16.44 -17.88
N ASN A 289 1.02 16.18 -16.98
CA ASN A 289 2.47 16.22 -17.21
C ASN A 289 3.04 14.89 -17.74
N ASN A 290 2.21 14.10 -18.43
CA ASN A 290 2.55 12.75 -18.86
C ASN A 290 3.19 12.76 -20.26
N ILE A 291 4.26 11.98 -20.42
CA ILE A 291 5.02 11.84 -21.65
C ILE A 291 4.97 10.37 -22.07
N VAL A 292 4.67 10.10 -23.35
CA VAL A 292 4.70 8.75 -23.90
C VAL A 292 5.89 8.63 -24.85
N LEU A 293 6.69 7.58 -24.66
CA LEU A 293 7.83 7.20 -25.49
C LEU A 293 7.47 5.96 -26.31
N GLU A 294 7.68 6.02 -27.63
CA GLU A 294 7.51 4.88 -28.53
C GLU A 294 8.85 4.20 -28.83
N LEU A 295 8.98 2.92 -28.45
CA LEU A 295 10.22 2.14 -28.56
C LEU A 295 10.53 1.64 -29.99
N ILE A 296 9.62 1.88 -30.95
CA ILE A 296 9.71 1.37 -32.34
C ILE A 296 10.64 2.24 -33.21
N THR A 297 10.98 3.44 -32.74
CA THR A 297 11.76 4.44 -33.49
C THR A 297 13.27 4.26 -33.28
N THR A 298 14.10 4.56 -34.29
CA THR A 298 15.56 4.33 -34.24
C THR A 298 16.30 5.16 -33.18
N ASP A 299 15.76 6.31 -32.79
CA ASP A 299 16.34 7.23 -31.79
C ASP A 299 15.81 7.03 -30.36
N TYR A 300 15.11 5.92 -30.09
CA TYR A 300 14.46 5.68 -28.80
C TYR A 300 15.44 5.71 -27.62
N LYS A 301 16.67 5.16 -27.77
CA LYS A 301 17.66 5.09 -26.68
C LYS A 301 18.03 6.47 -26.14
N ARG A 302 18.27 7.43 -27.04
CA ARG A 302 18.62 8.80 -26.65
C ARG A 302 17.47 9.47 -25.91
N ALA A 303 16.23 9.26 -26.36
CA ALA A 303 15.06 9.79 -25.69
C ALA A 303 14.78 9.10 -24.35
N GLN A 304 15.05 7.81 -24.25
CA GLN A 304 14.91 7.01 -23.05
C GLN A 304 15.91 7.46 -21.96
N ASP A 305 17.19 7.59 -22.31
CA ASP A 305 18.24 8.09 -21.40
C ASP A 305 17.92 9.49 -20.88
N PHE A 306 17.40 10.34 -21.76
CA PHE A 306 16.97 11.69 -21.39
C PHE A 306 15.76 11.67 -20.45
N LEU A 307 14.70 10.91 -20.77
CA LEU A 307 13.53 10.79 -19.91
C LEU A 307 13.86 10.15 -18.55
N PHE A 308 14.80 9.20 -18.48
CA PHE A 308 15.31 8.67 -17.22
C PHE A 308 16.06 9.68 -16.37
N ALA A 309 16.58 10.75 -16.96
CA ALA A 309 17.21 11.83 -16.23
C ALA A 309 16.18 12.83 -15.67
N ILE A 310 15.09 13.09 -16.40
CA ILE A 310 14.18 14.20 -16.10
C ILE A 310 12.79 13.81 -15.57
N ALA A 311 12.36 12.55 -15.74
CA ALA A 311 11.00 12.10 -15.47
C ALA A 311 10.97 10.75 -14.73
N GLU A 312 9.84 10.45 -14.09
CA GLU A 312 9.62 9.17 -13.41
C GLU A 312 8.81 8.21 -14.29
N PRO A 313 9.18 6.93 -14.38
CA PRO A 313 8.41 5.93 -15.15
C PRO A 313 7.09 5.59 -14.44
N ILE A 314 5.99 5.55 -15.20
CA ILE A 314 4.67 5.07 -14.74
C ILE A 314 4.42 3.65 -15.24
N HIS A 315 4.49 3.45 -16.56
CA HIS A 315 4.18 2.18 -17.22
C HIS A 315 5.25 1.85 -18.26
N ARG A 316 5.65 0.58 -18.36
CA ARG A 316 6.65 0.10 -19.32
C ARG A 316 6.12 -1.14 -20.03
N SER A 317 5.57 -0.95 -21.22
CA SER A 317 5.19 -2.05 -22.12
C SER A 317 6.31 -2.32 -23.14
N GLU A 318 6.19 -3.41 -23.91
CA GLU A 318 7.16 -3.76 -24.96
C GLU A 318 7.20 -2.74 -26.12
N HIS A 319 6.15 -1.93 -26.30
CA HIS A 319 6.02 -1.03 -27.45
C HIS A 319 6.00 0.45 -27.05
N THR A 320 5.44 0.77 -25.88
CA THR A 320 5.30 2.13 -25.36
C THR A 320 5.69 2.21 -23.89
N GLN A 321 6.30 3.34 -23.51
CA GLN A 321 6.62 3.65 -22.12
C GLN A 321 5.98 4.99 -21.74
N GLU A 322 5.40 5.07 -20.55
CA GLU A 322 4.78 6.28 -20.02
C GLU A 322 5.60 6.83 -18.86
N TYR A 323 5.83 8.14 -18.87
CA TYR A 323 6.62 8.87 -17.89
C TYR A 323 5.83 10.07 -17.34
N GLU A 324 6.06 10.41 -16.08
CA GLU A 324 5.51 11.58 -15.40
C GLU A 324 6.62 12.59 -15.08
N LEU A 325 6.42 13.86 -15.46
CA LEU A 325 7.27 14.95 -14.99
C LEU A 325 6.80 15.46 -13.63
N THR A 326 7.53 15.08 -12.59
CA THR A 326 7.32 15.53 -11.20
C THR A 326 8.30 16.63 -10.82
N SER A 327 7.94 17.49 -9.87
CA SER A 327 8.86 18.52 -9.33
C SER A 327 10.17 17.91 -8.81
N ASN A 328 10.10 16.75 -8.14
CA ASN A 328 11.27 16.04 -7.61
C ASN A 328 12.18 15.49 -8.71
N SER A 329 11.62 14.98 -9.80
CA SER A 329 12.40 14.48 -10.95
C SER A 329 13.19 15.59 -11.64
N ILE A 330 12.56 16.76 -11.85
CA ILE A 330 13.21 17.95 -12.40
C ILE A 330 14.32 18.46 -11.48
N HIS A 331 14.08 18.49 -10.16
CA HIS A 331 15.12 18.83 -9.17
C HIS A 331 16.28 17.84 -9.13
N SER A 332 16.04 16.58 -9.52
CA SER A 332 17.08 15.56 -9.61
C SER A 332 17.92 15.70 -10.89
N ALA A 333 17.27 16.08 -12.00
CA ALA A 333 17.93 16.45 -13.24
C ALA A 333 18.90 17.62 -13.04
N MET A 334 18.44 18.70 -12.38
CA MET A 334 19.26 19.88 -12.09
C MET A 334 20.51 19.54 -11.26
N PHE A 335 20.37 18.65 -10.26
CA PHE A 335 21.50 18.19 -9.45
C PHE A 335 22.53 17.42 -10.28
N SER A 336 22.08 16.67 -11.28
CA SER A 336 22.95 15.90 -12.19
C SER A 336 23.70 16.81 -13.19
N GLY A 337 23.45 18.13 -13.16
CA GLY A 337 24.13 19.12 -13.98
C GLY A 337 23.33 19.60 -15.19
N LEU A 338 22.12 19.08 -15.43
CA LEU A 338 21.27 19.52 -16.55
C LEU A 338 20.73 20.92 -16.29
N GLN A 339 20.84 21.82 -17.27
CA GLN A 339 20.30 23.18 -17.17
C GLN A 339 18.86 23.24 -17.68
N THR A 340 18.09 24.21 -17.19
CA THR A 340 16.69 24.42 -17.61
C THR A 340 16.52 24.57 -19.13
N GLN A 341 17.44 25.30 -19.77
CA GLN A 341 17.39 25.54 -21.21
C GLN A 341 17.69 24.28 -22.01
N ASP A 342 18.64 23.46 -21.55
CA ASP A 342 18.98 22.20 -22.19
C ASP A 342 17.82 21.21 -22.11
N MET A 343 17.16 21.11 -20.94
CA MET A 343 15.98 20.25 -20.77
C MET A 343 14.83 20.64 -21.72
N ILE A 344 14.55 21.94 -21.86
CA ILE A 344 13.49 22.42 -22.77
C ILE A 344 13.87 22.16 -24.23
N ARG A 345 15.12 22.45 -24.62
CA ARG A 345 15.60 22.24 -26.00
C ARG A 345 15.53 20.77 -26.38
N ASP A 346 16.01 19.88 -25.51
CA ASP A 346 16.07 18.45 -25.80
C ASP A 346 14.68 17.83 -25.82
N LEU A 347 13.76 18.26 -24.94
CA LEU A 347 12.34 17.91 -25.04
C LEU A 347 11.74 18.34 -26.39
N GLN A 348 12.00 19.57 -26.85
CA GLN A 348 11.48 20.09 -28.13
C GLN A 348 12.05 19.35 -29.35
N GLN A 349 13.31 18.91 -29.28
CA GLN A 349 13.95 18.15 -30.35
C GLN A 349 13.41 16.73 -30.45
N LEU A 350 13.12 16.10 -29.32
CA LEU A 350 12.69 14.70 -29.24
C LEU A 350 11.18 14.52 -29.37
N SER A 351 10.38 15.59 -29.21
CA SER A 351 8.92 15.54 -29.33
C SER A 351 8.46 15.50 -30.80
N LYS A 352 7.42 14.69 -31.07
CA LYS A 352 6.67 14.70 -32.34
C LYS A 352 5.70 15.89 -32.42
N THR A 353 5.23 16.34 -31.26
CA THR A 353 4.26 17.42 -31.06
C THR A 353 4.94 18.66 -30.51
N ASN A 354 4.40 19.85 -30.83
CA ASN A 354 4.82 21.09 -30.18
C ASN A 354 4.46 21.03 -28.69
N ILE A 355 5.42 21.32 -27.84
CA ILE A 355 5.25 21.31 -26.38
C ILE A 355 4.36 22.48 -25.96
N SER A 356 3.40 22.24 -25.07
CA SER A 356 2.57 23.30 -24.50
C SER A 356 3.41 24.30 -23.70
N ASN A 357 3.07 25.59 -23.82
CA ASN A 357 3.66 26.66 -23.01
C ASN A 357 3.45 26.42 -21.50
N ASP A 358 2.39 25.71 -21.11
CA ASP A 358 2.13 25.37 -19.71
C ASP A 358 3.20 24.45 -19.13
N LEU A 359 3.64 23.44 -19.89
CA LEU A 359 4.69 22.52 -19.46
C LEU A 359 6.05 23.24 -19.35
N ILE A 360 6.33 24.14 -20.30
CA ILE A 360 7.54 24.96 -20.28
C ILE A 360 7.55 25.88 -19.05
N ASN A 361 6.42 26.53 -18.76
CA ASN A 361 6.27 27.37 -17.58
C ASN A 361 6.38 26.56 -16.29
N TYR A 362 5.84 25.34 -16.27
CA TYR A 362 5.98 24.42 -15.14
C TYR A 362 7.45 24.07 -14.87
N ILE A 363 8.21 23.67 -15.90
CA ILE A 363 9.64 23.34 -15.77
C ILE A 363 10.43 24.57 -15.27
N LYS A 364 10.21 25.75 -15.88
CA LYS A 364 10.87 26.99 -15.45
C LYS A 364 10.61 27.29 -13.98
N SER A 365 9.34 27.26 -13.55
CA SER A 365 8.96 27.53 -12.16
C SER A 365 9.60 26.55 -11.16
N CYS A 366 9.73 25.27 -11.52
CA CYS A 366 10.37 24.26 -10.67
C CYS A 366 11.88 24.49 -10.56
N THR A 367 12.54 24.86 -11.66
CA THR A 367 13.99 25.08 -11.69
C THR A 367 14.42 26.40 -11.03
N GLU A 368 13.62 27.45 -11.13
CA GLU A 368 13.93 28.74 -10.49
C GLU A 368 13.97 28.65 -8.97
N MET A 369 13.17 27.77 -8.37
CA MET A 369 13.11 27.61 -6.92
C MET A 369 14.16 26.64 -6.37
N TYR A 370 14.79 25.87 -7.25
CA TYR A 370 15.82 24.89 -6.89
C TYR A 370 17.13 25.58 -6.47
N GLY A 371 17.90 24.98 -5.54
CA GLY A 371 19.23 25.49 -5.19
C GLY A 371 19.26 26.61 -4.15
N LYS A 372 18.11 27.26 -3.89
CA LYS A 372 18.04 28.49 -3.10
C LYS A 372 18.15 28.28 -1.60
N VAL A 373 17.65 27.16 -1.08
CA VAL A 373 17.60 26.88 0.36
C VAL A 373 18.25 25.53 0.65
N LYS A 374 19.21 25.53 1.56
CA LYS A 374 20.00 24.35 1.95
C LYS A 374 19.77 24.02 3.41
N LEU A 375 19.68 22.73 3.72
CA LEU A 375 19.65 22.22 5.09
C LEU A 375 21.02 21.60 5.38
N VAL A 376 21.77 22.21 6.29
CA VAL A 376 23.15 21.82 6.63
C VAL A 376 23.22 21.39 8.09
N LEU A 377 23.92 20.30 8.36
CA LEU A 377 24.18 19.82 9.72
C LEU A 377 25.60 20.24 10.15
N LYS A 378 25.70 21.15 11.11
CA LYS A 378 26.99 21.62 11.68
C LYS A 378 26.99 21.40 13.19
N ASN A 379 28.03 20.76 13.74
CA ASN A 379 28.17 20.51 15.18
C ASN A 379 26.93 19.86 15.82
N ARG A 380 26.34 18.85 15.17
CA ARG A 380 25.09 18.17 15.58
C ARG A 380 23.83 19.05 15.59
N ARG A 381 23.87 20.25 15.03
CA ARG A 381 22.73 21.17 14.92
C ARG A 381 22.41 21.43 13.46
N TYR A 382 21.12 21.51 13.15
CA TYR A 382 20.65 21.74 11.79
C TYR A 382 20.46 23.23 11.56
N PHE A 383 20.97 23.72 10.44
CA PHE A 383 20.87 25.09 9.98
C PHE A 383 20.21 25.14 8.61
N ILE A 384 19.34 26.12 8.41
CA ILE A 384 18.90 26.49 7.07
C ILE A 384 19.79 27.62 6.58
N GLU A 385 20.40 27.44 5.42
CA GLU A 385 21.28 28.40 4.77
C GLU A 385 20.73 28.76 3.38
N SER A 386 20.83 30.04 3.02
CA SER A 386 20.46 30.53 1.69
C SER A 386 21.37 31.69 1.32
N ILE A 387 21.81 31.71 0.06
CA ILE A 387 22.59 32.83 -0.51
C ILE A 387 21.68 34.07 -0.70
N PHE A 388 20.36 33.87 -0.69
CA PHE A 388 19.36 34.93 -0.87
C PHE A 388 18.66 35.22 0.48
N PRO A 389 18.97 36.36 1.14
CA PRO A 389 18.36 36.73 2.42
C PRO A 389 16.84 36.94 2.34
N ASN A 390 16.35 37.39 1.18
CA ASN A 390 14.91 37.63 0.95
C ASN A 390 14.07 36.37 1.15
N ILE A 391 14.59 35.22 0.71
CA ILE A 391 13.90 33.93 0.82
C ILE A 391 13.88 33.46 2.28
N LEU A 392 14.97 33.69 3.03
CA LEU A 392 14.99 33.36 4.46
C LEU A 392 13.98 34.20 5.24
N ASN A 393 13.88 35.49 4.92
CA ASN A 393 12.88 36.38 5.52
C ASN A 393 11.45 35.92 5.19
N GLU A 394 11.19 35.53 3.94
CA GLU A 394 9.89 34.95 3.53
C GLU A 394 9.57 33.67 4.31
N LEU A 395 10.54 32.74 4.44
CA LEU A 395 10.37 31.52 5.22
C LEU A 395 10.15 31.81 6.71
N LEU A 396 10.78 32.84 7.28
CA LEU A 396 10.62 33.23 8.68
C LEU A 396 9.30 33.94 8.99
N GLN A 397 8.59 34.46 7.97
CA GLN A 397 7.23 35.00 8.14
C GLN A 397 6.19 33.89 8.35
N ASP A 398 6.47 32.67 7.88
CA ASP A 398 5.58 31.54 8.06
C ASP A 398 5.52 31.07 9.53
N SER A 399 4.31 30.94 10.07
CA SER A 399 4.09 30.59 11.47
C SER A 399 4.63 29.20 11.83
N GLU A 400 4.52 28.21 10.94
CA GLU A 400 4.97 26.84 11.22
C GLU A 400 6.51 26.74 11.19
N ILE A 401 7.16 27.45 10.27
CA ILE A 401 8.63 27.50 10.18
C ILE A 401 9.20 28.24 11.39
N LYS A 402 8.56 29.33 11.82
CA LYS A 402 8.95 30.08 13.01
C LYS A 402 8.91 29.23 14.28
N GLU A 403 7.92 28.34 14.41
CA GLU A 403 7.86 27.37 15.52
C GLU A 403 8.94 26.27 15.47
N CYS A 404 9.54 26.03 14.30
CA CYS A 404 10.60 25.05 14.12
C CYS A 404 11.99 25.60 14.48
N ARG A 405 12.12 26.92 14.64
CA ARG A 405 13.37 27.60 14.95
C ARG A 405 13.82 27.32 16.39
N ALA A 406 15.10 27.03 16.58
CA ALA A 406 15.69 26.95 17.91
C ALA A 406 15.92 28.38 18.45
N ILE A 407 15.51 28.64 19.69
CA ILE A 407 15.77 29.92 20.37
C ILE A 407 17.20 29.84 20.94
N SER A 408 18.19 30.33 20.19
CA SER A 408 19.55 30.49 20.71
C SER A 408 19.75 31.89 21.26
N THR A 409 20.07 31.96 22.56
CA THR A 409 20.61 33.12 23.28
C THR A 409 21.94 33.58 22.67
N GLU A 410 22.04 34.88 22.42
CA GLU A 410 23.29 35.64 22.26
C GLU A 410 24.38 35.03 21.36
N GLN A 411 24.26 35.26 20.05
CA GLN A 411 25.36 35.65 19.15
C GLN A 411 24.76 35.84 17.75
N GLY A 412 24.79 37.08 17.25
CA GLY A 412 24.54 37.50 15.86
C GLY A 412 23.45 36.76 15.08
N LEU A 413 22.34 37.45 14.78
CA LEU A 413 21.53 37.11 13.60
C LEU A 413 22.44 37.20 12.35
N ASN A 414 23.12 36.12 12.00
CA ASN A 414 23.68 35.99 10.66
C ASN A 414 22.48 36.04 9.70
N LEU A 415 22.44 37.06 8.85
CA LEU A 415 21.36 37.29 7.86
C LEU A 415 21.23 36.15 6.84
N GLU A 416 22.14 35.18 6.87
CA GLU A 416 22.29 34.11 5.88
C GLU A 416 21.93 32.71 6.42
N SER A 417 21.65 32.54 7.73
CA SER A 417 21.28 31.23 8.28
C SER A 417 20.54 31.27 9.62
N PHE A 418 19.73 30.25 9.94
CA PHE A 418 19.13 30.07 11.26
C PHE A 418 19.09 28.61 11.73
N GLU A 419 19.17 28.39 13.05
CA GLU A 419 19.15 27.06 13.68
C GLU A 419 17.72 26.48 13.79
N VAL A 420 17.58 25.18 13.54
CA VAL A 420 16.31 24.42 13.56
C VAL A 420 16.34 23.31 14.60
N ILE A 421 15.21 23.10 15.28
CA ILE A 421 15.01 22.01 16.23
C ILE A 421 14.95 20.66 15.50
N GLN A 422 15.85 19.74 15.85
CA GLN A 422 16.01 18.42 15.21
C GLN A 422 14.69 17.61 15.11
N GLN A 423 13.86 17.64 16.16
CA GLN A 423 12.60 16.89 16.21
C GLN A 423 11.54 17.42 15.23
N LYS A 424 11.64 18.69 14.80
CA LYS A 424 10.67 19.35 13.92
C LYS A 424 11.10 19.40 12.45
N ILE A 425 12.25 18.81 12.09
CA ILE A 425 12.79 18.81 10.71
C ILE A 425 11.79 18.22 9.71
N GLU A 426 11.05 17.18 10.08
CA GLU A 426 10.04 16.58 9.20
C GLU A 426 8.94 17.59 8.85
N SER A 427 8.42 18.32 9.85
CA SER A 427 7.41 19.36 9.66
C SER A 427 7.94 20.50 8.80
N LEU A 428 9.19 20.91 9.06
CA LEU A 428 9.87 21.94 8.29
C LEU A 428 9.98 21.54 6.80
N LYS A 429 10.49 20.34 6.50
CA LYS A 429 10.60 19.85 5.11
C LYS A 429 9.25 19.83 4.40
N LYS A 430 8.22 19.32 5.08
CA LYS A 430 6.87 19.27 4.53
C LYS A 430 6.34 20.67 4.21
N ARG A 431 6.53 21.63 5.12
CA ARG A 431 6.08 23.01 4.94
C ARG A 431 6.86 23.74 3.84
N CYS A 432 8.18 23.58 3.81
CA CYS A 432 9.03 24.14 2.76
C CYS A 432 8.62 23.65 1.36
N GLN A 433 8.24 22.38 1.21
CA GLN A 433 7.74 21.86 -0.06
C GLN A 433 6.37 22.44 -0.45
N GLN A 434 5.46 22.67 0.51
CA GLN A 434 4.19 23.36 0.25
C GLN A 434 4.40 24.80 -0.24
N LEU A 435 5.41 25.47 0.29
CA LEU A 435 5.84 26.81 -0.13
C LEU A 435 6.68 26.79 -1.42
N LYS A 436 6.84 25.64 -2.07
CA LYS A 436 7.64 25.44 -3.31
C LYS A 436 9.14 25.74 -3.17
N TYR A 437 9.67 25.77 -1.94
CA TYR A 437 11.10 25.89 -1.66
C TYR A 437 11.65 24.55 -1.12
N PRO A 438 12.02 23.59 -1.99
CA PRO A 438 12.56 22.31 -1.54
C PRO A 438 13.89 22.50 -0.79
N LEU A 439 14.03 21.87 0.38
CA LEU A 439 15.28 21.88 1.13
C LEU A 439 16.30 20.93 0.50
N LEU A 440 17.47 21.45 0.17
CA LEU A 440 18.59 20.63 -0.30
C LEU A 440 19.42 20.08 0.85
N GLU A 441 19.46 18.75 0.96
CA GLU A 441 20.34 18.01 1.86
C GLU A 441 21.58 17.53 1.10
N GLU A 442 22.53 18.44 0.91
CA GLU A 442 23.84 18.16 0.33
C GLU A 442 24.91 18.14 1.43
N TYR A 443 25.86 17.23 1.31
CA TYR A 443 26.99 17.12 2.21
C TYR A 443 28.30 17.16 1.45
N ASP A 444 29.11 18.15 1.75
CA ASP A 444 30.48 18.26 1.25
C ASP A 444 31.41 17.43 2.13
N PHE A 445 31.53 16.14 1.78
CA PHE A 445 32.33 15.19 2.55
C PHE A 445 33.83 15.34 2.31
N VAL A 446 34.24 16.00 1.23
CA VAL A 446 35.65 16.22 0.87
C VAL A 446 36.27 17.28 1.76
N HIS A 447 35.56 18.39 1.98
CA HIS A 447 36.06 19.52 2.78
C HIS A 447 35.69 19.41 4.26
N ASP A 448 34.92 18.40 4.67
CA ASP A 448 34.59 18.17 6.07
C ASP A 448 35.77 17.58 6.85
N THR A 449 36.34 18.41 7.74
CA THR A 449 37.42 18.05 8.66
C THR A 449 36.93 17.70 10.07
N MET A 450 35.64 17.93 10.37
CA MET A 450 35.05 17.70 11.70
C MET A 450 34.79 16.22 11.93
N THR A 451 34.25 15.54 10.93
CA THR A 451 34.03 14.08 11.00
C THR A 451 35.31 13.33 10.62
N LYS A 452 35.72 12.39 11.49
CA LYS A 452 36.91 11.56 11.23
C LYS A 452 36.71 10.67 10.00
N ASN A 453 37.76 10.58 9.19
CA ASN A 453 37.78 9.71 8.03
C ASN A 453 38.06 8.26 8.41
N LEU A 454 37.40 7.34 7.72
CA LEU A 454 37.64 5.91 7.74
C LEU A 454 38.66 5.55 6.66
N ASN A 455 39.67 4.76 7.04
CA ASN A 455 40.64 4.20 6.10
C ASN A 455 40.05 2.96 5.41
N ILE A 456 39.08 3.16 4.53
CA ILE A 456 38.41 2.09 3.78
C ILE A 456 38.47 2.41 2.30
N GLN A 457 38.76 1.38 1.50
CA GLN A 457 38.76 1.44 0.06
C GLN A 457 37.98 0.25 -0.50
N LEU A 458 37.46 0.40 -1.71
CA LEU A 458 36.91 -0.73 -2.46
C LEU A 458 38.03 -1.72 -2.75
N ALA A 459 37.75 -3.02 -2.61
CA ALA A 459 38.68 -4.06 -2.97
C ALA A 459 38.99 -4.00 -4.48
N PRO A 460 40.22 -4.36 -4.92
CA PRO A 460 40.59 -4.30 -6.34
C PRO A 460 39.73 -5.22 -7.23
N ASP A 461 39.21 -6.31 -6.69
CA ASP A 461 38.32 -7.23 -7.41
C ASP A 461 36.86 -6.73 -7.49
N ALA A 462 36.53 -5.63 -6.81
CA ALA A 462 35.19 -5.08 -6.71
C ALA A 462 34.85 -4.18 -7.91
N ASN A 463 34.73 -4.77 -9.09
CA ASN A 463 34.31 -4.03 -10.28
C ASN A 463 32.80 -3.74 -10.26
N LEU A 464 32.45 -2.45 -10.32
CA LEU A 464 31.07 -1.99 -10.42
C LEU A 464 30.54 -2.19 -11.84
N ARG A 465 29.27 -2.55 -11.94
CA ARG A 465 28.56 -2.63 -13.22
C ARG A 465 28.13 -1.24 -13.68
N PRO A 466 27.90 -1.00 -14.99
CA PRO A 466 27.59 0.34 -15.52
C PRO A 466 26.41 1.04 -14.81
N TYR A 467 25.31 0.32 -14.59
CA TYR A 467 24.13 0.87 -13.89
C TYR A 467 24.38 1.18 -12.41
N GLN A 468 25.32 0.47 -11.76
CA GLN A 468 25.72 0.73 -10.38
C GLN A 468 26.54 2.01 -10.30
N GLU A 469 27.50 2.18 -11.22
CA GLU A 469 28.29 3.39 -11.36
C GLU A 469 27.41 4.60 -11.67
N GLU A 470 26.44 4.46 -12.57
CA GLU A 470 25.46 5.50 -12.88
C GLU A 470 24.65 5.90 -11.63
N SER A 471 24.21 4.91 -10.84
CA SER A 471 23.46 5.17 -9.60
C SER A 471 24.28 5.97 -8.58
N LEU A 472 25.58 5.67 -8.47
CA LEU A 472 26.50 6.41 -7.59
C LEU A 472 26.80 7.79 -8.14
N ARG A 473 26.93 7.96 -9.46
CA ARG A 473 27.11 9.27 -10.12
C ARG A 473 25.92 10.20 -9.91
N LYS A 474 24.69 9.67 -9.78
CA LYS A 474 23.51 10.48 -9.42
C LYS A 474 23.50 10.89 -7.94
N MET A 475 24.15 10.12 -7.07
CA MET A 475 24.27 10.43 -5.64
C MET A 475 25.42 11.40 -5.36
N PHE A 476 26.54 11.26 -6.08
CA PHE A 476 27.76 12.03 -5.88
C PHE A 476 27.98 12.98 -7.05
N ASN A 477 28.13 14.28 -6.76
CA ASN A 477 28.49 15.28 -7.76
C ASN A 477 29.57 16.20 -7.20
N ASN A 478 30.70 16.35 -7.92
CA ASN A 478 31.78 17.29 -7.61
C ASN A 478 32.24 17.29 -6.14
N GLY A 479 32.40 16.10 -5.53
CA GLY A 479 32.84 15.97 -4.13
C GLY A 479 31.74 16.20 -3.08
N ARG A 480 30.48 16.36 -3.50
CA ARG A 480 29.31 16.43 -2.63
C ARG A 480 28.45 15.19 -2.78
N ALA A 481 27.80 14.81 -1.70
CA ALA A 481 26.84 13.72 -1.63
C ALA A 481 25.43 14.27 -1.41
N ARG A 482 24.42 13.60 -1.96
CA ARG A 482 23.00 13.93 -1.76
C ARG A 482 22.26 12.78 -1.10
N SER A 483 21.35 13.12 -0.19
CA SER A 483 20.43 12.14 0.41
C SER A 483 19.33 11.73 -0.58
N GLY A 484 18.98 10.44 -0.59
CA GLY A 484 17.93 9.94 -1.46
C GLY A 484 17.85 8.42 -1.52
N ILE A 485 17.03 7.93 -2.46
CA ILE A 485 16.70 6.51 -2.58
C ILE A 485 17.17 5.96 -3.92
N ILE A 486 17.90 4.85 -3.88
CA ILE A 486 18.32 4.08 -5.05
C ILE A 486 17.52 2.78 -5.10
N VAL A 487 16.79 2.59 -6.19
CA VAL A 487 15.95 1.42 -6.45
C VAL A 487 16.67 0.48 -7.40
N LEU A 488 17.05 -0.69 -6.87
CA LEU A 488 17.74 -1.72 -7.63
C LEU A 488 17.06 -3.07 -7.37
N PRO A 489 16.70 -3.83 -8.41
CA PRO A 489 16.04 -5.11 -8.23
C PRO A 489 16.93 -6.09 -7.43
N CYS A 490 16.30 -7.10 -6.83
CA CYS A 490 17.03 -8.15 -6.14
C CYS A 490 18.03 -8.82 -7.09
N GLY A 491 19.22 -9.12 -6.60
CA GLY A 491 20.31 -9.68 -7.42
C GLY A 491 21.14 -8.65 -8.22
N ALA A 492 20.68 -7.40 -8.35
CA ALA A 492 21.42 -6.35 -9.07
C ALA A 492 22.63 -5.77 -8.30
N GLY A 493 22.91 -6.24 -7.07
CA GLY A 493 24.05 -5.79 -6.27
C GLY A 493 23.79 -4.56 -5.40
N LYS A 494 22.59 -4.43 -4.81
CA LYS A 494 22.24 -3.39 -3.82
C LYS A 494 23.32 -3.19 -2.75
N SER A 495 23.77 -4.27 -2.14
CA SER A 495 24.77 -4.21 -1.07
C SER A 495 26.11 -3.67 -1.56
N LEU A 496 26.53 -4.02 -2.78
CA LEU A 496 27.78 -3.52 -3.36
C LEU A 496 27.72 -2.01 -3.59
N VAL A 497 26.59 -1.47 -4.05
CA VAL A 497 26.37 -0.01 -4.18
C VAL A 497 26.47 0.69 -2.82
N GLY A 498 25.88 0.12 -1.77
CA GLY A 498 26.00 0.66 -0.41
C GLY A 498 27.44 0.65 0.11
N VAL A 499 28.17 -0.47 -0.09
CA VAL A 499 29.60 -0.57 0.27
C VAL A 499 30.43 0.44 -0.51
N ALA A 500 30.19 0.58 -1.82
CA ALA A 500 30.89 1.55 -2.68
C ALA A 500 30.63 3.00 -2.23
N ALA A 501 29.39 3.35 -1.89
CA ALA A 501 29.06 4.67 -1.36
C ALA A 501 29.79 4.96 -0.04
N ALA A 502 29.86 3.99 0.88
CA ALA A 502 30.60 4.11 2.13
C ALA A 502 32.13 4.26 1.89
N CYS A 503 32.68 3.50 0.95
CA CYS A 503 34.11 3.58 0.56
C CYS A 503 34.45 4.89 -0.14
N HIS A 504 33.52 5.48 -0.90
CA HIS A 504 33.72 6.76 -1.57
C HIS A 504 33.70 7.93 -0.57
N MET A 505 32.73 7.94 0.36
CA MET A 505 32.63 8.98 1.38
C MET A 505 33.72 8.91 2.44
N LYS A 506 34.18 7.70 2.79
CA LYS A 506 35.18 7.47 3.85
C LYS A 506 34.80 8.11 5.19
N LYS A 507 33.51 8.19 5.51
CA LYS A 507 33.00 8.70 6.79
C LYS A 507 32.30 7.61 7.58
N ASN A 508 32.10 7.84 8.88
CA ASN A 508 31.33 6.94 9.76
C ASN A 508 29.99 6.55 9.15
N CYS A 509 29.74 5.25 9.08
CA CYS A 509 28.59 4.68 8.40
C CYS A 509 27.73 3.83 9.35
N LEU A 510 26.44 4.13 9.41
CA LEU A 510 25.44 3.35 10.15
C LEU A 510 24.55 2.63 9.15
N VAL A 511 24.50 1.30 9.24
CA VAL A 511 23.68 0.44 8.38
C VAL A 511 22.50 -0.10 9.20
N LEU A 512 21.29 0.15 8.73
CA LEU A 512 20.05 -0.30 9.36
C LEU A 512 19.36 -1.35 8.49
N CYS A 513 19.15 -2.52 9.07
CA CYS A 513 18.55 -3.67 8.41
C CYS A 513 17.22 -4.09 9.05
N ASN A 514 16.42 -4.88 8.33
CA ASN A 514 15.17 -5.45 8.86
C ASN A 514 15.40 -6.60 9.84
N SER A 515 16.39 -7.44 9.58
CA SER A 515 16.57 -8.72 10.26
C SER A 515 18.01 -8.96 10.69
N ASN A 516 18.22 -9.89 11.62
CA ASN A 516 19.56 -10.27 12.07
C ASN A 516 20.36 -10.96 10.96
N VAL A 517 19.72 -11.75 10.09
CA VAL A 517 20.37 -12.39 8.94
C VAL A 517 20.92 -11.33 7.98
N SER A 518 20.13 -10.28 7.71
CA SER A 518 20.58 -9.16 6.88
C SER A 518 21.79 -8.44 7.49
N VAL A 519 21.86 -8.30 8.82
CA VAL A 519 23.02 -7.70 9.49
C VAL A 519 24.30 -8.52 9.25
N GLU A 520 24.21 -9.84 9.31
CA GLU A 520 25.35 -10.74 9.04
C GLU A 520 25.74 -10.69 7.56
N GLN A 521 24.77 -10.72 6.65
CA GLN A 521 25.02 -10.56 5.21
C GLN A 521 25.73 -9.24 4.90
N TRP A 522 25.26 -8.11 5.44
CA TRP A 522 25.92 -6.81 5.25
C TRP A 522 27.35 -6.82 5.79
N LYS A 523 27.57 -7.43 6.96
CA LYS A 523 28.91 -7.57 7.54
C LYS A 523 29.84 -8.34 6.59
N GLU A 524 29.38 -9.45 6.02
CA GLU A 524 30.15 -10.21 5.03
C GLU A 524 30.40 -9.43 3.74
N GLN A 525 29.42 -8.67 3.23
CA GLN A 525 29.59 -7.85 2.04
C GLN A 525 30.63 -6.74 2.24
N PHE A 526 30.63 -6.08 3.41
CA PHE A 526 31.68 -5.11 3.74
C PHE A 526 33.06 -5.77 3.78
N LYS A 527 33.20 -6.92 4.42
CA LYS A 527 34.48 -7.66 4.46
C LYS A 527 34.96 -8.12 3.09
N ARG A 528 34.04 -8.51 2.22
CA ARG A 528 34.35 -9.05 0.89
C ARG A 528 34.75 -7.98 -0.11
N TRP A 529 34.01 -6.87 -0.14
CA TRP A 529 34.13 -5.86 -1.20
C TRP A 529 34.88 -4.60 -0.76
N SER A 530 35.28 -4.52 0.51
CA SER A 530 36.10 -3.42 1.01
C SER A 530 37.31 -3.93 1.79
N THR A 531 38.30 -3.06 1.98
CA THR A 531 39.49 -3.32 2.80
C THR A 531 39.23 -3.20 4.32
N ALA A 532 37.97 -3.25 4.75
CA ALA A 532 37.60 -3.02 6.15
C ALA A 532 37.91 -4.24 7.04
N ASP A 533 38.70 -4.01 8.08
CA ASP A 533 39.01 -5.01 9.11
C ASP A 533 37.82 -5.26 10.06
N ASP A 534 37.83 -6.44 10.70
CA ASP A 534 36.88 -6.85 11.75
C ASP A 534 36.82 -5.88 12.94
N SER A 535 37.88 -5.10 13.15
CA SER A 535 37.94 -4.08 14.20
C SER A 535 37.07 -2.85 13.89
N ILE A 536 36.89 -2.54 12.60
CA ILE A 536 36.16 -1.39 12.07
C ILE A 536 34.67 -1.73 11.89
N VAL A 537 34.36 -2.94 11.40
CA VAL A 537 32.99 -3.40 11.13
C VAL A 537 32.35 -4.02 12.38
N ARG A 538 31.48 -3.27 13.04
CA ARG A 538 30.79 -3.65 14.27
C ARG A 538 29.34 -4.05 13.97
N SER A 539 28.89 -5.15 14.57
CA SER A 539 27.51 -5.64 14.47
C SER A 539 26.81 -5.58 15.83
N TYR A 540 25.57 -5.10 15.83
CA TYR A 540 24.73 -5.06 17.01
C TYR A 540 23.37 -5.72 16.75
N THR A 541 23.20 -6.92 17.29
CA THR A 541 21.96 -7.68 17.26
C THR A 541 21.56 -8.06 18.67
N ALA A 542 20.37 -8.66 18.84
CA ALA A 542 19.94 -9.17 20.15
C ALA A 542 20.93 -10.19 20.74
N ASN A 543 21.57 -10.98 19.87
CA ASN A 543 22.43 -12.11 20.26
C ASN A 543 23.93 -11.72 20.31
N LYS A 544 24.36 -10.75 19.51
CA LYS A 544 25.76 -10.34 19.38
C LYS A 544 25.89 -8.83 19.60
N LYS A 545 26.61 -8.45 20.65
CA LYS A 545 26.79 -7.05 21.07
C LYS A 545 28.25 -6.64 20.99
N ASP A 546 28.68 -6.15 19.83
CA ASP A 546 30.02 -5.59 19.71
C ASP A 546 30.07 -4.20 20.38
N LYS A 547 31.12 -3.93 21.18
CA LYS A 547 31.28 -2.62 21.85
C LYS A 547 31.63 -1.52 20.84
N LEU A 548 31.02 -0.33 20.98
CA LEU A 548 31.46 0.90 20.33
C LEU A 548 32.68 1.46 21.08
N ASN A 549 33.86 0.97 20.71
CA ASN A 549 35.16 1.43 21.23
C ASN A 549 36.03 1.86 20.05
N GLY A 550 35.82 3.08 19.56
CA GLY A 550 36.56 3.64 18.42
C GLY A 550 35.95 4.97 17.97
N SER A 551 36.78 5.88 17.44
CA SER A 551 36.31 7.16 16.90
C SER A 551 35.94 7.10 15.41
N ALA A 552 36.21 5.99 14.74
CA ALA A 552 35.75 5.74 13.38
C ALA A 552 35.27 4.28 13.25
N CYS A 553 34.03 4.06 12.82
CA CYS A 553 33.50 2.69 12.64
C CYS A 553 32.38 2.60 11.59
N ILE A 554 32.20 1.38 11.07
CA ILE A 554 30.97 0.97 10.38
C ILE A 554 30.13 0.20 11.40
N PHE A 555 28.93 0.67 11.67
CA PHE A 555 28.03 0.05 12.64
C PHE A 555 26.80 -0.51 11.94
N ILE A 556 26.55 -1.80 12.10
CA ILE A 556 25.44 -2.51 11.44
C ILE A 556 24.47 -2.99 12.52
N SER A 557 23.19 -2.62 12.40
CA SER A 557 22.16 -2.92 13.40
C SER A 557 20.79 -3.10 12.74
N THR A 558 19.80 -3.54 13.50
CA THR A 558 18.42 -3.65 13.02
C THR A 558 17.57 -2.45 13.43
N TYR A 559 16.54 -2.12 12.63
CA TYR A 559 15.60 -1.04 12.94
C TYR A 559 14.96 -1.18 14.34
N GLN A 560 14.62 -2.41 14.74
CA GLN A 560 13.97 -2.66 16.02
C GLN A 560 14.89 -2.45 17.23
N MET A 561 16.19 -2.70 17.08
CA MET A 561 17.18 -2.48 18.13
C MET A 561 17.43 -0.99 18.37
N VAL A 562 17.39 -0.18 17.31
CA VAL A 562 17.62 1.27 17.42
C VAL A 562 16.37 2.02 17.91
N ALA A 563 15.17 1.64 17.47
CA ALA A 563 13.95 2.42 17.73
C ALA A 563 13.50 2.46 19.20
N PRO A 564 13.32 3.62 19.86
CA PRO A 564 13.03 3.73 21.31
C PRO A 564 11.84 2.87 21.77
N LYS A 565 12.06 2.00 22.77
CA LYS A 565 11.02 1.20 23.46
C LYS A 565 11.06 1.43 24.97
N LYS A 566 9.90 1.53 25.62
CA LYS A 566 9.77 1.58 27.10
C LYS A 566 10.18 0.22 27.68
N GLY A 567 10.94 0.22 28.78
CA GLY A 567 11.35 -1.00 29.49
C GLY A 567 12.61 -1.71 28.94
N ARG A 568 13.52 -0.99 28.27
CA ARG A 568 14.77 -1.57 27.76
C ARG A 568 15.79 -1.88 28.85
N ILE A 569 16.56 -2.94 28.62
CA ILE A 569 17.76 -3.29 29.38
C ILE A 569 18.75 -2.10 29.34
N ILE A 570 19.30 -1.75 30.50
CA ILE A 570 20.19 -0.59 30.74
C ILE A 570 21.35 -0.51 29.73
N GLU A 571 21.89 -1.67 29.34
CA GLU A 571 23.02 -1.78 28.41
C GLU A 571 22.67 -1.29 26.98
N THR A 572 21.45 -1.56 26.51
CA THR A 572 20.98 -1.10 25.20
C THR A 572 20.73 0.42 25.20
N SER A 573 20.27 0.96 26.32
CA SER A 573 20.08 2.42 26.48
C SER A 573 21.41 3.17 26.40
N LYS A 574 22.48 2.65 27.04
CA LYS A 574 23.83 3.23 26.95
C LYS A 574 24.38 3.24 25.51
N ILE A 575 24.10 2.19 24.73
CA ILE A 575 24.54 2.12 23.33
C ILE A 575 23.75 3.11 22.48
N LEU A 576 22.45 3.25 22.72
CA LEU A 576 21.64 4.26 22.04
C LEU A 576 22.14 5.66 22.32
N GLU A 577 22.43 5.98 23.59
CA GLU A 577 23.05 7.26 23.97
C GLU A 577 24.35 7.51 23.22
N LYS A 578 25.20 6.48 23.09
CA LYS A 578 26.43 6.54 22.28
C LYS A 578 26.15 6.76 20.80
N LEU A 579 25.15 6.09 20.22
CA LEU A 579 24.76 6.26 18.81
C LEU A 579 24.23 7.66 18.51
N THR A 580 23.47 8.27 19.43
CA THR A 580 23.02 9.67 19.32
C THR A 580 24.15 10.67 19.41
N ASN A 581 25.16 10.37 20.23
CA ASN A 581 26.30 11.25 20.43
C ASN A 581 27.33 11.16 19.29
N TYR A 582 27.21 10.16 18.43
CA TYR A 582 28.11 9.92 17.32
C TYR A 582 27.66 10.67 16.07
N GLU A 583 28.58 11.35 15.39
CA GLU A 583 28.30 12.00 14.11
C GLU A 583 28.45 11.00 12.96
N TRP A 584 27.32 10.68 12.33
CA TRP A 584 27.27 9.79 11.18
C TRP A 584 27.38 10.59 9.88
N GLY A 585 28.37 10.25 9.06
CA GLY A 585 28.49 10.81 7.71
C GLY A 585 27.47 10.19 6.75
N LEU A 586 27.19 8.89 6.91
CA LEU A 586 26.26 8.15 6.07
C LEU A 586 25.38 7.21 6.90
N ILE A 587 24.07 7.27 6.70
CA ILE A 587 23.14 6.22 7.11
C ILE A 587 22.71 5.45 5.87
N LEU A 588 22.99 4.15 5.85
CA LEU A 588 22.49 3.19 4.87
C LEU A 588 21.23 2.52 5.42
N LEU A 589 20.14 2.64 4.68
CA LEU A 589 18.84 2.09 5.04
C LEU A 589 18.51 0.97 4.06
N ASP A 590 18.52 -0.27 4.51
CA ASP A 590 18.19 -1.42 3.69
C ASP A 590 16.67 -1.69 3.69
N GLU A 591 16.15 -2.09 2.55
CA GLU A 591 14.74 -2.31 2.23
C GLU A 591 13.81 -1.22 2.83
N VAL A 592 14.08 0.05 2.52
CA VAL A 592 13.41 1.22 3.12
C VAL A 592 11.88 1.14 3.12
N HIS A 593 11.30 0.49 2.12
CA HIS A 593 9.85 0.36 1.98
C HIS A 593 9.20 -0.50 3.08
N THR A 594 9.92 -1.43 3.72
CA THR A 594 9.37 -2.30 4.78
C THR A 594 9.38 -1.65 6.15
N ALA A 595 10.13 -0.56 6.34
CA ALA A 595 10.28 0.06 7.64
C ALA A 595 8.94 0.69 8.10
N PRO A 596 8.44 0.36 9.31
CA PRO A 596 7.20 0.93 9.81
C PRO A 596 7.33 2.45 9.94
N ALA A 597 6.43 3.22 9.33
CA ALA A 597 6.53 4.68 9.24
C ALA A 597 6.80 5.35 10.61
N LYS A 598 6.15 4.89 11.69
CA LYS A 598 6.35 5.44 13.05
C LYS A 598 7.71 5.09 13.65
N THR A 599 8.21 3.87 13.44
CA THR A 599 9.50 3.40 13.97
C THR A 599 10.65 4.11 13.25
N PHE A 600 10.52 4.22 11.93
CA PHE A 600 11.50 4.83 11.06
C PHE A 600 11.65 6.34 11.33
N ARG A 601 10.54 7.08 11.42
CA ARG A 601 10.53 8.50 11.82
C ARG A 601 11.26 8.73 13.14
N LYS A 602 10.97 7.91 14.16
CA LYS A 602 11.64 8.01 15.47
C LYS A 602 13.16 7.82 15.37
N ILE A 603 13.64 6.87 14.57
CA ILE A 603 15.09 6.64 14.41
C ILE A 603 15.75 7.85 13.77
N LEU A 604 15.18 8.37 12.67
CA LEU A 604 15.74 9.51 11.96
C LEU A 604 15.67 10.83 12.74
N SER A 605 14.68 10.99 13.64
CA SER A 605 14.64 12.13 14.55
C SER A 605 15.70 12.04 15.65
N ILE A 606 16.13 10.82 16.02
CA ILE A 606 17.07 10.59 17.12
C ILE A 606 18.51 10.64 16.62
N VAL A 607 18.82 9.94 15.53
CA VAL A 607 20.21 9.82 15.03
C VAL A 607 20.48 10.94 14.01
N PRO A 608 21.32 11.94 14.33
CA PRO A 608 21.72 12.94 13.37
C PRO A 608 22.69 12.33 12.36
N ALA A 609 22.47 12.62 11.08
CA ALA A 609 23.34 12.18 10.01
C ALA A 609 23.38 13.19 8.87
N GLN A 610 24.56 13.29 8.25
CA GLN A 610 24.79 14.18 7.11
C GLN A 610 24.05 13.70 5.86
N ILE A 611 24.21 12.42 5.51
CA ILE A 611 23.57 11.81 4.35
C ILE A 611 22.80 10.55 4.71
N LYS A 612 21.65 10.40 4.07
CA LYS A 612 20.77 9.23 4.18
C LYS A 612 20.64 8.60 2.79
N LEU A 613 21.05 7.34 2.67
CA LEU A 613 20.88 6.56 1.46
C LEU A 613 19.91 5.42 1.72
N GLY A 614 18.80 5.42 0.97
CA GLY A 614 17.84 4.34 0.95
C GLY A 614 18.12 3.35 -0.16
N LEU A 615 18.20 2.06 0.16
CA LEU A 615 18.29 0.97 -0.81
C LEU A 615 16.99 0.17 -0.77
N SER A 616 16.39 -0.08 -1.93
CA SER A 616 15.14 -0.85 -2.00
C SER A 616 15.02 -1.61 -3.31
N ALA A 617 14.36 -2.78 -3.29
CA ALA A 617 13.99 -3.48 -4.53
C ALA A 617 12.83 -2.80 -5.28
N THR A 618 11.82 -2.37 -4.51
CA THR A 618 10.58 -1.82 -5.02
C THR A 618 10.16 -0.65 -4.13
N LEU A 619 9.52 0.37 -4.71
CA LEU A 619 9.04 1.53 -3.96
C LEU A 619 7.52 1.55 -3.75
N VAL A 620 6.78 0.65 -4.37
CA VAL A 620 5.32 0.55 -4.21
C VAL A 620 5.02 0.29 -2.73
N ARG A 621 4.20 1.09 -2.03
CA ARG A 621 3.59 0.83 -0.70
C ARG A 621 2.07 0.65 -0.83
N GLU A 622 1.48 -0.23 -0.02
CA GLU A 622 0.04 -0.58 -0.08
C GLU A 622 -0.80 0.39 0.74
N ASP A 623 -0.15 1.18 1.59
CA ASP A 623 -0.76 2.21 2.42
C ASP A 623 -0.47 3.63 1.90
N ASP A 624 -0.05 3.77 0.64
CA ASP A 624 0.27 5.02 -0.10
C ASP A 624 1.19 6.04 0.59
N LYS A 625 1.82 5.65 1.70
CA LYS A 625 2.79 6.45 2.46
C LYS A 625 4.20 6.43 1.84
N ILE A 626 4.32 6.19 0.53
CA ILE A 626 5.60 6.34 -0.18
C ILE A 626 6.03 7.79 -0.16
N ILE A 627 5.07 8.72 -0.28
CA ILE A 627 5.34 10.17 -0.31
C ILE A 627 6.08 10.59 0.97
N ASP A 628 5.76 9.97 2.11
CA ASP A 628 6.46 10.19 3.38
C ASP A 628 7.97 9.88 3.29
N LEU A 629 8.39 8.89 2.50
CA LEU A 629 9.79 8.51 2.36
C LEU A 629 10.63 9.59 1.68
N ASN A 630 10.04 10.34 0.74
CA ASN A 630 10.72 11.44 0.06
C ASN A 630 11.14 12.54 1.05
N TYR A 631 10.33 12.79 2.08
CA TYR A 631 10.67 13.76 3.14
C TYR A 631 11.69 13.21 4.14
N LEU A 632 11.61 11.92 4.45
CA LEU A 632 12.39 11.31 5.52
C LEU A 632 13.82 10.99 5.08
N VAL A 633 13.98 10.38 3.91
CA VAL A 633 15.27 9.99 3.34
C VAL A 633 15.71 11.00 2.29
N GLY A 634 14.85 11.30 1.33
CA GLY A 634 15.17 12.13 0.18
C GLY A 634 14.49 11.58 -1.08
N PRO A 635 14.60 12.28 -2.23
CA PRO A 635 13.95 11.86 -3.47
C PRO A 635 14.56 10.58 -4.03
N LYS A 636 13.83 9.95 -4.96
CA LYS A 636 14.34 8.83 -5.77
C LYS A 636 15.45 9.34 -6.69
N LEU A 637 16.68 8.88 -6.46
CA LEU A 637 17.87 9.28 -7.22
C LEU A 637 18.04 8.44 -8.49
N TYR A 638 17.81 7.14 -8.36
CA TYR A 638 18.00 6.20 -9.46
C TYR A 638 17.03 5.02 -9.34
N GLU A 639 16.55 4.55 -10.48
CA GLU A 639 15.73 3.36 -10.59
C GLU A 639 16.22 2.56 -11.80
N ALA A 640 16.76 1.37 -11.55
CA ALA A 640 17.24 0.53 -12.63
C ALA A 640 16.08 -0.03 -13.46
N ASN A 641 16.25 -0.04 -14.78
CA ASN A 641 15.34 -0.75 -15.68
C ASN A 641 15.65 -2.25 -15.66
N TRP A 642 14.76 -3.04 -15.08
CA TRP A 642 14.94 -4.47 -14.95
C TRP A 642 14.94 -5.20 -16.31
N MET A 643 14.21 -4.72 -17.34
CA MET A 643 14.24 -5.30 -18.70
C MET A 643 15.63 -5.16 -19.34
N GLU A 644 16.27 -4.00 -19.18
CA GLU A 644 17.63 -3.78 -19.67
C GLU A 644 18.62 -4.65 -18.92
N LEU A 645 18.49 -4.77 -17.59
CA LEU A 645 19.34 -5.66 -16.80
C LEU A 645 19.20 -7.13 -17.21
N GLN A 646 18.01 -7.54 -17.61
CA GLN A 646 17.75 -8.87 -18.13
C GLN A 646 18.37 -9.05 -19.53
N ASN A 647 18.18 -8.09 -20.43
CA ASN A 647 18.73 -8.13 -21.80
C ASN A 647 20.26 -8.07 -21.82
N LEU A 648 20.87 -7.36 -20.87
CA LEU A 648 22.33 -7.31 -20.68
C LEU A 648 22.88 -8.56 -19.99
N GLY A 649 22.02 -9.50 -19.59
CA GLY A 649 22.44 -10.73 -18.91
C GLY A 649 23.00 -10.49 -17.51
N PHE A 650 22.55 -9.45 -16.80
CA PHE A 650 22.86 -9.23 -15.38
C PHE A 650 21.83 -9.86 -14.44
N ILE A 651 20.64 -10.17 -14.96
CA ILE A 651 19.52 -10.82 -14.28
C ILE A 651 18.98 -11.93 -15.20
N ALA A 652 18.57 -13.07 -14.62
CA ALA A 652 17.97 -14.16 -15.37
C ALA A 652 16.56 -13.80 -15.90
N LYS A 653 16.20 -14.29 -17.09
CA LYS A 653 14.87 -14.09 -17.66
C LYS A 653 13.85 -14.92 -16.88
N VAL A 654 12.87 -14.27 -16.27
CA VAL A 654 11.83 -14.96 -15.49
C VAL A 654 10.57 -15.13 -16.33
N HIS A 655 10.16 -16.38 -16.51
CA HIS A 655 8.88 -16.74 -17.10
C HIS A 655 7.85 -16.95 -16.00
N CYS A 656 6.88 -16.05 -15.91
CA CYS A 656 5.75 -16.18 -14.99
C CYS A 656 4.63 -16.93 -15.69
N ALA A 657 4.12 -17.99 -15.05
CA ALA A 657 2.99 -18.75 -15.54
C ALA A 657 1.95 -18.96 -14.43
N GLU A 658 0.71 -18.62 -14.73
CA GLU A 658 -0.44 -18.94 -13.90
C GLU A 658 -1.08 -20.23 -14.38
N VAL A 659 -1.20 -21.21 -13.50
CA VAL A 659 -1.83 -22.48 -13.81
C VAL A 659 -3.17 -22.58 -13.10
N ARG A 660 -4.23 -22.55 -13.90
CA ARG A 660 -5.59 -22.72 -13.41
C ARG A 660 -5.93 -24.20 -13.25
N CYS A 661 -6.31 -24.55 -12.03
CA CYS A 661 -6.64 -25.90 -11.60
C CYS A 661 -8.14 -25.94 -11.30
N GLU A 662 -8.90 -26.72 -12.06
CA GLU A 662 -10.33 -26.91 -11.81
C GLU A 662 -10.53 -27.56 -10.42
N MET A 663 -11.55 -27.13 -9.70
CA MET A 663 -11.91 -27.73 -8.41
C MET A 663 -12.63 -29.06 -8.63
N THR A 664 -12.30 -30.08 -7.83
CA THR A 664 -13.05 -31.34 -7.85
C THR A 664 -14.45 -31.13 -7.25
N SER A 665 -15.42 -31.92 -7.70
CA SER A 665 -16.84 -31.69 -7.41
C SER A 665 -17.17 -31.75 -5.91
N GLU A 666 -16.49 -32.64 -5.19
CA GLU A 666 -16.60 -32.86 -3.76
C GLU A 666 -16.07 -31.66 -2.98
N PHE A 667 -14.87 -31.18 -3.35
CA PHE A 667 -14.23 -30.03 -2.71
C PHE A 667 -15.00 -28.73 -2.97
N LEU A 668 -15.57 -28.55 -4.17
CA LEU A 668 -16.35 -27.37 -4.51
C LEU A 668 -17.66 -27.29 -3.70
N LYS A 669 -18.32 -28.44 -3.46
CA LYS A 669 -19.52 -28.53 -2.60
C LYS A 669 -19.20 -28.13 -1.16
N GLU A 670 -18.10 -28.64 -0.59
CA GLU A 670 -17.70 -28.26 0.76
C GLU A 670 -17.26 -26.79 0.84
N TYR A 671 -16.55 -26.29 -0.16
CA TYR A 671 -16.10 -24.90 -0.23
C TYR A 671 -17.26 -23.91 -0.26
N THR A 672 -18.32 -24.22 -1.03
CA THR A 672 -19.53 -23.39 -1.13
C THR A 672 -20.32 -23.40 0.17
N THR A 673 -20.39 -24.56 0.83
CA THR A 673 -21.12 -24.76 2.09
C THR A 673 -20.41 -24.13 3.29
N ALA A 674 -19.08 -24.12 3.29
CA ALA A 674 -18.29 -23.54 4.37
C ALA A 674 -18.59 -22.05 4.53
N THR A 675 -18.71 -21.56 5.77
CA THR A 675 -18.85 -20.13 6.08
C THR A 675 -17.52 -19.52 6.53
N ASN A 676 -16.66 -20.33 7.16
CA ASN A 676 -15.37 -19.88 7.68
C ASN A 676 -14.33 -19.70 6.56
N HIS A 677 -13.76 -18.49 6.48
CA HIS A 677 -12.74 -18.13 5.50
C HIS A 677 -11.47 -18.98 5.58
N MET A 678 -11.03 -19.40 6.78
CA MET A 678 -9.84 -20.25 6.92
C MET A 678 -10.05 -21.65 6.35
N VAL A 679 -11.24 -22.22 6.55
CA VAL A 679 -11.61 -23.54 6.00
C VAL A 679 -11.72 -23.46 4.48
N LYS A 680 -12.38 -22.43 3.95
CA LYS A 680 -12.41 -22.16 2.50
C LYS A 680 -11.01 -22.09 1.90
N ARG A 681 -10.08 -21.39 2.57
CA ARG A 681 -8.69 -21.29 2.14
C ARG A 681 -7.99 -22.65 2.13
N ARG A 682 -8.13 -23.47 3.17
CA ARG A 682 -7.54 -24.83 3.17
C ARG A 682 -8.11 -25.70 2.05
N LEU A 683 -9.42 -25.64 1.81
CA LEU A 683 -10.09 -26.37 0.74
C LEU A 683 -9.59 -25.95 -0.67
N SER A 684 -9.38 -24.64 -0.91
CA SER A 684 -8.85 -24.17 -2.20
C SER A 684 -7.38 -24.56 -2.41
N VAL A 685 -6.58 -24.60 -1.35
CA VAL A 685 -5.14 -24.96 -1.40
C VAL A 685 -4.93 -26.47 -1.53
N CYS A 686 -5.74 -27.27 -0.84
CA CYS A 686 -5.68 -28.74 -0.86
C CYS A 686 -6.47 -29.38 -2.02
N ASN A 687 -6.80 -28.61 -3.07
CA ASN A 687 -7.45 -29.13 -4.26
C ASN A 687 -6.61 -30.28 -4.88
N PRO A 688 -7.16 -31.49 -5.10
CA PRO A 688 -6.45 -32.61 -5.72
C PRO A 688 -5.83 -32.28 -7.09
N ASN A 689 -6.54 -31.53 -7.94
CA ASN A 689 -6.03 -31.15 -9.26
C ASN A 689 -4.83 -30.20 -9.15
N LYS A 690 -4.83 -29.33 -8.13
CA LYS A 690 -3.70 -28.47 -7.79
C LYS A 690 -2.49 -29.30 -7.33
N PHE A 691 -2.71 -30.34 -6.54
CA PHE A 691 -1.66 -31.27 -6.12
C PHE A 691 -1.05 -32.01 -7.31
N ARG A 692 -1.88 -32.58 -8.20
CA ARG A 692 -1.46 -33.28 -9.41
C ARG A 692 -0.62 -32.40 -10.33
N THR A 693 -1.04 -31.14 -10.47
CA THR A 693 -0.31 -30.12 -11.23
C THR A 693 1.06 -29.82 -10.61
N CYS A 694 1.11 -29.62 -9.29
CA CYS A 694 2.35 -29.39 -8.56
C CYS A 694 3.34 -30.56 -8.74
N GLN A 695 2.86 -31.80 -8.58
CA GLN A 695 3.67 -33.00 -8.80
C GLN A 695 4.22 -33.08 -10.23
N SER A 696 3.39 -32.81 -11.23
CA SER A 696 3.79 -32.84 -12.65
C SER A 696 4.88 -31.80 -12.95
N LEU A 697 4.74 -30.59 -12.42
CA LEU A 697 5.76 -29.53 -12.56
C LEU A 697 7.08 -29.90 -11.89
N ILE A 698 7.02 -30.50 -10.69
CA ILE A 698 8.21 -30.98 -9.98
C ILE A 698 8.93 -32.03 -10.84
N GLN A 699 8.23 -33.06 -11.31
CA GLN A 699 8.81 -34.11 -12.14
C GLN A 699 9.40 -33.55 -13.45
N TYR A 700 8.69 -32.64 -14.11
CA TYR A 700 9.15 -31.99 -15.35
C TYR A 700 10.47 -31.24 -15.19
N HIS A 701 10.65 -30.52 -14.08
CA HIS A 701 11.86 -29.75 -13.81
C HIS A 701 12.98 -30.57 -13.18
N GLU A 702 12.66 -31.63 -12.42
CA GLU A 702 13.64 -32.60 -11.92
C GLU A 702 14.33 -33.34 -13.06
N GLN A 703 13.59 -33.72 -14.11
CA GLN A 703 14.17 -34.32 -15.33
C GLN A 703 15.18 -33.39 -16.04
N ARG A 704 15.09 -32.08 -15.80
CA ARG A 704 15.99 -31.05 -16.34
C ARG A 704 17.09 -30.63 -15.37
N ASN A 705 17.23 -31.34 -14.24
CA ASN A 705 18.18 -31.01 -13.17
C ASN A 705 18.03 -29.56 -12.66
N ASN A 706 16.81 -29.02 -12.66
CA ASN A 706 16.54 -27.69 -12.12
C ASN A 706 16.32 -27.76 -10.61
N LYS A 707 16.85 -26.78 -9.87
CA LYS A 707 16.58 -26.64 -8.43
C LYS A 707 15.19 -26.02 -8.23
N ILE A 708 14.31 -26.68 -7.47
CA ILE A 708 12.90 -26.29 -7.30
C ILE A 708 12.65 -25.87 -5.85
N ILE A 709 11.92 -24.78 -5.64
CA ILE A 709 11.35 -24.42 -4.33
C ILE A 709 9.84 -24.32 -4.47
N VAL A 710 9.13 -24.95 -3.53
CA VAL A 710 7.68 -24.91 -3.43
C VAL A 710 7.28 -24.07 -2.22
N PHE A 711 6.43 -23.07 -2.41
CA PHE A 711 5.94 -22.20 -1.34
C PHE A 711 4.46 -22.42 -1.04
N SER A 712 4.14 -22.45 0.25
CA SER A 712 2.78 -22.39 0.76
C SER A 712 2.77 -21.56 2.03
N ASP A 713 1.82 -20.62 2.11
CA ASP A 713 1.52 -19.83 3.30
C ASP A 713 0.53 -20.55 4.25
N ASP A 714 0.17 -21.79 3.95
CA ASP A 714 -0.62 -22.68 4.81
C ASP A 714 0.25 -23.87 5.23
N LEU A 715 0.43 -24.02 6.55
CA LEU A 715 1.30 -25.02 7.16
C LEU A 715 0.78 -26.45 6.93
N PHE A 716 -0.53 -26.66 7.10
CA PHE A 716 -1.16 -27.96 6.90
C PHE A 716 -0.98 -28.44 5.46
N ALA A 717 -1.23 -27.56 4.48
CA ALA A 717 -0.98 -27.87 3.09
C ALA A 717 0.51 -28.14 2.82
N LEU A 718 1.42 -27.33 3.36
CA LEU A 718 2.87 -27.54 3.17
C LEU A 718 3.30 -28.93 3.64
N GLU A 719 2.89 -29.33 4.84
CA GLU A 719 3.19 -30.65 5.41
C GLU A 719 2.58 -31.78 4.58
N THR A 720 1.32 -31.62 4.16
CA THR A 720 0.63 -32.61 3.33
C THR A 720 1.35 -32.83 2.00
N TYR A 721 1.73 -31.74 1.31
CA TYR A 721 2.49 -31.82 0.05
C TYR A 721 3.87 -32.44 0.26
N ALA A 722 4.60 -32.03 1.29
CA ALA A 722 5.95 -32.52 1.53
C ALA A 722 5.99 -34.01 1.91
N LEU A 723 5.08 -34.45 2.80
CA LEU A 723 5.01 -35.84 3.24
C LEU A 723 4.55 -36.78 2.12
N LYS A 724 3.55 -36.39 1.33
CA LYS A 724 3.06 -37.23 0.22
C LYS A 724 4.05 -37.30 -0.95
N LEU A 725 4.81 -36.24 -1.21
CA LEU A 725 5.81 -36.22 -2.28
C LEU A 725 7.20 -36.73 -1.83
N ASP A 726 7.35 -37.09 -0.55
CA ASP A 726 8.64 -37.45 0.10
C ASP A 726 9.74 -36.42 -0.19
N LYS A 727 9.42 -35.13 0.00
CA LYS A 727 10.35 -34.02 -0.21
C LYS A 727 10.67 -33.30 1.11
N PRO A 728 11.89 -32.77 1.27
CA PRO A 728 12.25 -31.98 2.44
C PRO A 728 11.45 -30.67 2.47
N PHE A 729 11.05 -30.23 3.66
CA PHE A 729 10.33 -28.98 3.87
C PHE A 729 10.87 -28.20 5.07
N ILE A 730 10.65 -26.89 5.06
CA ILE A 730 11.03 -25.97 6.13
C ILE A 730 9.77 -25.20 6.51
N HIS A 731 9.40 -25.24 7.80
CA HIS A 731 8.25 -24.52 8.32
C HIS A 731 8.65 -23.51 9.40
N GLY A 732 7.95 -22.38 9.46
CA GLY A 732 8.16 -21.32 10.44
C GLY A 732 7.76 -19.94 9.91
N ARG A 733 7.37 -19.01 10.78
CA ARG A 733 6.97 -17.61 10.43
C ARG A 733 8.11 -16.76 9.84
N VAL A 734 9.26 -17.35 9.49
CA VAL A 734 10.54 -16.69 9.20
C VAL A 734 10.81 -16.57 7.69
N GLY A 735 10.11 -17.35 6.84
CA GLY A 735 10.33 -17.39 5.39
C GLY A 735 10.09 -16.07 4.66
N ASP A 736 9.21 -15.22 5.18
CA ASP A 736 8.73 -14.04 4.44
C ASP A 736 9.61 -12.80 4.55
N THR A 737 10.48 -12.71 5.55
CA THR A 737 11.16 -11.44 5.86
C THR A 737 12.67 -11.53 5.98
N SER A 738 13.26 -12.73 6.13
CA SER A 738 14.67 -12.80 6.51
C SER A 738 15.46 -14.08 6.24
N PHE A 739 14.86 -15.11 5.63
CA PHE A 739 15.63 -16.29 5.24
C PHE A 739 16.29 -16.09 3.86
N ASP A 740 17.59 -16.39 3.75
CA ASP A 740 18.29 -16.41 2.46
C ASP A 740 17.79 -17.64 1.69
N LEU A 741 17.03 -17.40 0.62
CA LEU A 741 16.48 -18.49 -0.18
C LEU A 741 17.65 -19.16 -0.92
N PRO A 742 17.80 -20.49 -0.84
CA PRO A 742 18.83 -21.19 -1.59
C PRO A 742 18.62 -20.95 -3.09
N GLU A 743 19.70 -20.99 -3.88
CA GLU A 743 19.67 -20.67 -5.32
C GLU A 743 18.74 -21.62 -6.10
N ALA A 744 17.48 -21.24 -6.33
CA ALA A 744 16.48 -22.01 -7.06
C ALA A 744 16.29 -21.52 -8.50
N ASN A 745 15.99 -22.45 -9.42
CA ASN A 745 15.71 -22.17 -10.84
C ASN A 745 14.20 -21.98 -11.04
N VAL A 746 13.43 -22.75 -10.29
CA VAL A 746 11.99 -22.88 -10.45
C VAL A 746 11.35 -22.63 -9.10
N VAL A 747 10.31 -21.81 -9.11
CA VAL A 747 9.49 -21.59 -7.93
C VAL A 747 8.04 -21.87 -8.25
N ILE A 748 7.43 -22.68 -7.39
CA ILE A 748 6.03 -23.07 -7.48
C ILE A 748 5.32 -22.53 -6.24
N GLN A 749 4.36 -21.65 -6.44
CA GLN A 749 3.54 -21.08 -5.37
C GLN A 749 2.18 -21.78 -5.36
N ILE A 750 1.90 -22.54 -4.29
CA ILE A 750 0.64 -23.29 -4.11
C ILE A 750 -0.43 -22.39 -3.50
N SER A 751 -0.04 -21.59 -2.49
CA SER A 751 -0.91 -20.67 -1.79
C SER A 751 -0.23 -19.34 -1.54
N SER A 752 -1.01 -18.26 -1.59
CA SER A 752 -0.57 -16.91 -1.26
C SER A 752 -1.61 -16.26 -0.37
N HIS A 753 -1.18 -15.64 0.72
CA HIS A 753 -2.00 -14.69 1.43
C HIS A 753 -2.13 -13.44 0.55
N GLY A 754 -3.36 -13.04 0.22
CA GLY A 754 -3.66 -11.87 -0.63
C GLY A 754 -3.25 -10.51 -0.06
N ARG A 755 -2.26 -10.47 0.84
CA ARG A 755 -1.81 -9.31 1.62
C ARG A 755 -0.44 -8.76 1.24
N SER A 756 0.31 -9.31 0.27
CA SER A 756 1.46 -8.55 -0.24
C SER A 756 1.96 -8.91 -1.63
N ARG A 757 1.53 -8.14 -2.64
CA ARG A 757 2.07 -8.20 -4.02
C ARG A 757 3.58 -7.95 -4.05
N ARG A 758 4.09 -7.19 -3.06
CA ARG A 758 5.53 -6.91 -2.89
C ARG A 758 6.34 -8.15 -2.55
N GLN A 759 5.85 -8.96 -1.60
CA GLN A 759 6.58 -10.13 -1.14
C GLN A 759 6.81 -11.09 -2.30
N GLU A 760 5.82 -11.20 -3.20
CA GLU A 760 5.92 -11.99 -4.43
C GLU A 760 6.97 -11.43 -5.40
N ALA A 761 6.98 -10.13 -5.69
CA ALA A 761 8.03 -9.51 -6.51
C ALA A 761 9.43 -9.64 -5.89
N GLN A 762 9.56 -9.55 -4.57
CA GLN A 762 10.83 -9.79 -3.90
C GLN A 762 11.29 -11.24 -3.99
N ARG A 763 10.36 -12.19 -3.84
CA ARG A 763 10.61 -13.63 -4.01
C ARG A 763 11.08 -13.89 -5.44
N LEU A 764 10.34 -13.40 -6.44
CA LEU A 764 10.71 -13.42 -7.87
C LEU A 764 12.14 -12.93 -8.09
N GLY A 765 12.45 -11.71 -7.63
CA GLY A 765 13.78 -11.13 -7.83
C GLY A 765 14.92 -11.87 -7.11
N ARG A 766 14.64 -12.67 -6.07
CA ARG A 766 15.66 -13.54 -5.44
C ARG A 766 15.99 -14.76 -6.30
N ILE A 767 15.02 -15.25 -7.08
CA ILE A 767 15.16 -16.39 -7.99
C ILE A 767 15.84 -15.95 -9.29
N SER A 768 15.67 -14.69 -9.70
CA SER A 768 16.31 -14.10 -10.89
C SER A 768 17.84 -13.95 -10.80
N ARG A 769 18.48 -14.42 -9.73
CA ARG A 769 19.94 -14.40 -9.58
C ARG A 769 20.58 -15.36 -10.60
N ILE A 770 21.56 -14.85 -11.34
CA ILE A 770 22.32 -15.64 -12.31
C ILE A 770 23.12 -16.72 -11.58
N LYS A 771 23.03 -17.95 -12.09
CA LYS A 771 23.72 -19.11 -11.53
C LYS A 771 25.04 -19.37 -12.25
N LYS A 772 26.08 -19.67 -11.47
CA LYS A 772 27.43 -19.94 -11.99
C LYS A 772 27.52 -21.22 -12.82
N ASP A 773 26.63 -22.17 -12.61
CA ASP A 773 26.66 -23.48 -13.27
C ASP A 773 26.07 -23.46 -14.71
N ILE A 774 25.43 -22.37 -15.13
CA ILE A 774 24.67 -22.26 -16.40
C ILE A 774 25.38 -21.36 -17.42
N ILE A 775 26.63 -20.96 -17.16
CA ILE A 775 27.41 -20.05 -18.03
C ILE A 775 27.59 -20.61 -19.46
N ASN A 776 27.38 -21.92 -19.68
CA ASN A 776 27.57 -22.59 -20.97
C ASN A 776 26.29 -22.85 -21.80
N THR A 777 25.10 -22.49 -21.33
CA THR A 777 23.86 -22.61 -22.12
C THR A 777 23.22 -21.23 -22.26
N ASN A 778 23.02 -20.79 -23.51
CA ASN A 778 22.49 -19.46 -23.89
C ASN A 778 21.08 -19.11 -23.35
N GLU A 779 20.47 -19.95 -22.51
CA GLU A 779 19.15 -19.74 -21.93
C GLU A 779 19.19 -19.85 -20.40
N ASN A 780 19.60 -18.77 -19.74
CA ASN A 780 19.58 -18.63 -18.28
C ASN A 780 18.15 -18.25 -17.82
N ASN A 781 17.22 -19.20 -17.96
CA ASN A 781 15.80 -19.02 -17.70
C ASN A 781 15.44 -19.43 -16.26
N ALA A 782 14.64 -18.60 -15.59
CA ALA A 782 14.00 -18.89 -14.32
C ALA A 782 12.49 -19.02 -14.54
N PHE A 783 11.84 -19.92 -13.80
CA PHE A 783 10.40 -20.17 -13.95
C PHE A 783 9.67 -19.89 -12.64
N PHE A 784 8.55 -19.18 -12.73
CA PHE A 784 7.69 -18.88 -11.60
C PHE A 784 6.25 -19.31 -11.91
N TYR A 785 5.81 -20.37 -11.23
CA TYR A 785 4.47 -20.93 -11.37
C TYR A 785 3.60 -20.52 -10.20
N THR A 786 2.40 -20.03 -10.50
CA THR A 786 1.35 -19.79 -9.51
C THR A 786 0.20 -20.75 -9.77
N LEU A 787 -0.10 -21.63 -8.81
CA LEU A 787 -1.21 -22.56 -8.94
C LEU A 787 -2.48 -21.98 -8.31
N ILE A 788 -3.57 -21.93 -9.07
CA ILE A 788 -4.81 -21.26 -8.66
C ILE A 788 -5.99 -22.20 -8.83
N SER A 789 -6.81 -22.30 -7.81
CA SER A 789 -8.05 -23.08 -7.86
C SER A 789 -9.17 -22.23 -8.45
N GLU A 790 -9.77 -22.70 -9.54
CA GLU A 790 -10.89 -22.02 -10.22
C GLU A 790 -12.13 -21.94 -9.32
N ASP A 791 -12.99 -20.94 -9.57
CA ASP A 791 -14.21 -20.66 -8.79
C ASP A 791 -13.99 -20.41 -7.28
N THR A 792 -12.76 -20.05 -6.88
CA THR A 792 -12.43 -19.69 -5.51
C THR A 792 -12.04 -18.22 -5.35
N ASN A 793 -11.90 -17.77 -4.10
CA ASN A 793 -11.41 -16.42 -3.79
C ASN A 793 -9.99 -16.16 -4.33
N GLU A 794 -9.21 -17.21 -4.62
CA GLU A 794 -7.86 -17.07 -5.20
C GLU A 794 -7.88 -16.38 -6.57
N MET A 795 -8.95 -16.58 -7.37
CA MET A 795 -9.11 -15.93 -8.69
C MET A 795 -9.12 -14.41 -8.59
N LYS A 796 -9.78 -13.86 -7.55
CA LYS A 796 -9.81 -12.40 -7.31
C LYS A 796 -8.41 -11.85 -7.04
N TYR A 797 -7.64 -12.55 -6.21
CA TYR A 797 -6.26 -12.17 -5.91
C TYR A 797 -5.33 -12.34 -7.11
N SER A 798 -5.62 -13.32 -7.97
CA SER A 798 -4.86 -13.57 -9.20
C SER A 798 -4.87 -12.37 -10.15
N SER A 799 -6.06 -11.84 -10.48
CA SER A 799 -6.18 -10.75 -11.44
C SER A 799 -5.36 -9.53 -11.02
N TYR A 800 -5.36 -9.20 -9.72
CA TYR A 800 -4.53 -8.11 -9.19
C TYR A 800 -3.03 -8.39 -9.28
N ARG A 801 -2.61 -9.64 -9.06
CA ARG A 801 -1.21 -10.06 -9.19
C ARG A 801 -0.76 -10.00 -10.65
N GLN A 802 -1.60 -10.49 -11.56
CA GLN A 802 -1.37 -10.46 -12.99
C GLN A 802 -1.13 -9.01 -13.45
N SER A 803 -2.04 -8.08 -13.13
CA SER A 803 -1.85 -6.66 -13.47
C SER A 803 -0.54 -6.12 -12.93
N PHE A 804 -0.21 -6.39 -11.66
CA PHE A 804 1.03 -5.92 -11.06
C PHE A 804 2.29 -6.47 -11.74
N LEU A 805 2.35 -7.77 -12.05
CA LEU A 805 3.50 -8.37 -12.72
C LEU A 805 3.66 -7.89 -14.17
N ILE A 806 2.54 -7.65 -14.86
CA ILE A 806 2.52 -7.06 -16.21
C ILE A 806 2.92 -5.59 -16.17
N ASP A 807 2.49 -4.82 -15.17
CA ASP A 807 2.90 -3.42 -14.97
C ASP A 807 4.40 -3.32 -14.67
N GLN A 808 4.94 -4.31 -13.96
CA GLN A 808 6.37 -4.48 -13.82
C GLN A 808 7.01 -5.03 -15.10
N GLY A 809 6.24 -5.48 -16.09
CA GLY A 809 6.67 -5.91 -17.43
C GLY A 809 7.15 -7.36 -17.55
N TYR A 810 6.94 -8.21 -16.53
CA TYR A 810 7.28 -9.63 -16.60
C TYR A 810 6.45 -10.35 -17.68
N THR A 811 7.07 -11.31 -18.38
CA THR A 811 6.33 -12.18 -19.31
C THR A 811 5.38 -13.08 -18.50
N TYR A 812 4.08 -12.99 -18.77
CA TYR A 812 3.05 -13.70 -18.05
C TYR A 812 2.24 -14.60 -18.99
N ALA A 813 2.19 -15.90 -18.70
CA ALA A 813 1.44 -16.88 -19.47
C ALA A 813 0.29 -17.47 -18.62
N MET A 814 -0.84 -17.72 -19.28
CA MET A 814 -1.98 -18.43 -18.69
C MET A 814 -1.98 -19.87 -19.18
N LEU A 815 -1.95 -20.81 -18.25
CA LEU A 815 -1.97 -22.25 -18.51
C LEU A 815 -3.15 -22.90 -17.76
N THR A 816 -3.65 -24.00 -18.30
CA THR A 816 -4.59 -24.87 -17.60
C THR A 816 -3.88 -26.12 -17.10
N HIS A 817 -4.36 -26.69 -15.99
CA HIS A 817 -3.79 -27.93 -15.44
C HIS A 817 -3.76 -29.09 -16.47
N THR A 818 -4.74 -29.14 -17.38
CA THR A 818 -4.81 -30.11 -18.49
C THR A 818 -3.66 -30.00 -19.49
N GLN A 819 -3.09 -28.81 -19.67
CA GLN A 819 -1.92 -28.62 -20.55
C GLN A 819 -0.62 -29.12 -19.92
N ILE A 820 -0.58 -29.24 -18.58
CA ILE A 820 0.61 -29.63 -17.82
C ILE A 820 0.61 -31.12 -17.51
N ILE A 821 -0.57 -31.66 -17.16
CA ILE A 821 -0.76 -33.07 -16.86
C ILE A 821 -0.78 -33.85 -18.18
N THR A 822 0.37 -34.41 -18.55
CA THR A 822 0.54 -35.18 -19.80
C THR A 822 0.38 -36.69 -19.60
N ASN A 823 0.61 -37.20 -18.38
CA ASN A 823 0.47 -38.61 -18.02
C ASN A 823 -0.25 -38.75 -16.67
N GLU A 824 -1.50 -39.21 -16.67
CA GLU A 824 -2.29 -39.34 -15.44
C GLU A 824 -1.91 -40.55 -14.57
N ASN A 825 -1.31 -41.59 -15.16
CA ASN A 825 -1.15 -42.91 -14.53
C ASN A 825 -0.09 -42.97 -13.41
N GLN A 826 0.65 -41.89 -13.15
CA GLN A 826 1.68 -41.81 -12.11
C GLN A 826 1.45 -40.68 -11.09
N LEU A 827 0.28 -40.03 -11.15
CA LEU A 827 -0.04 -38.90 -10.29
C LEU A 827 -0.89 -39.36 -9.10
N TYR A 828 -0.61 -38.79 -7.92
CA TYR A 828 -1.41 -39.01 -6.72
C TYR A 828 -2.82 -38.42 -6.87
N PHE A 829 -3.78 -38.94 -6.11
CA PHE A 829 -5.18 -38.49 -6.14
C PHE A 829 -5.86 -38.71 -7.50
N SER A 830 -5.45 -39.74 -8.25
CA SER A 830 -6.14 -40.17 -9.48
C SER A 830 -7.48 -40.86 -9.18
N THR A 831 -7.63 -41.44 -7.99
CA THR A 831 -8.85 -42.14 -7.55
C THR A 831 -9.73 -41.24 -6.66
N ASN A 832 -11.05 -41.42 -6.75
CA ASN A 832 -12.01 -40.68 -5.92
C ASN A 832 -11.92 -41.02 -4.43
N GLU A 833 -11.41 -42.21 -4.08
CA GLU A 833 -11.23 -42.63 -2.69
C GLU A 833 -10.12 -41.84 -2.00
N GLU A 834 -8.95 -41.71 -2.63
CA GLU A 834 -7.84 -40.89 -2.12
C GLU A 834 -8.22 -39.42 -1.96
N GLN A 835 -9.05 -38.89 -2.87
CA GLN A 835 -9.56 -37.53 -2.78
C GLN A 835 -10.50 -37.34 -1.58
N ARG A 836 -11.34 -38.33 -1.28
CA ARG A 836 -12.21 -38.30 -0.09
C ARG A 836 -11.42 -38.40 1.21
N GLU A 837 -10.42 -39.28 1.26
CA GLU A 837 -9.52 -39.37 2.42
C GLU A 837 -8.83 -38.04 2.71
N LEU A 838 -8.36 -37.34 1.66
CA LEU A 838 -7.77 -36.01 1.82
C LEU A 838 -8.80 -35.00 2.36
N LEU A 839 -10.02 -35.03 1.85
CA LEU A 839 -11.10 -34.14 2.28
C LEU A 839 -11.43 -34.33 3.76
N GLU A 840 -11.46 -35.57 4.25
CA GLU A 840 -11.70 -35.91 5.66
C GLU A 840 -10.55 -35.48 6.58
N GLN A 841 -9.32 -35.47 6.08
CA GLN A 841 -8.14 -35.04 6.84
C GLN A 841 -8.07 -33.52 7.04
N ILE A 842 -8.83 -32.72 6.27
CA ILE A 842 -8.78 -31.26 6.36
C ILE A 842 -9.41 -30.78 7.68
N PRO A 843 -8.65 -30.10 8.57
CA PRO A 843 -9.16 -29.66 9.86
C PRO A 843 -10.22 -28.56 9.69
N ARG A 844 -11.42 -28.85 10.21
CA ARG A 844 -12.60 -27.97 10.15
C ARG A 844 -12.71 -26.97 11.30
N THR A 845 -11.99 -27.21 12.41
CA THR A 845 -11.91 -26.28 13.55
C THR A 845 -10.74 -25.31 13.39
N PRO A 846 -10.88 -24.05 13.84
CA PRO A 846 -9.76 -23.15 14.01
C PRO A 846 -8.99 -23.56 15.27
N ASN A 847 -8.19 -24.63 15.19
CA ASN A 847 -7.22 -24.86 16.26
C ASN A 847 -6.16 -23.76 16.17
N ASN A 848 -5.83 -23.18 17.33
CA ASN A 848 -4.66 -22.34 17.51
C ASN A 848 -3.47 -23.07 16.89
N ASP A 849 -2.75 -22.41 15.99
CA ASP A 849 -1.41 -22.81 15.57
C ASP A 849 -0.48 -22.76 16.79
N GLU A 850 -0.64 -23.70 17.74
CA GLU A 850 0.31 -23.90 18.81
C GLU A 850 1.61 -24.39 18.19
N ALA A 851 2.67 -23.63 18.47
CA ALA A 851 4.01 -23.89 18.01
C ALA A 851 4.46 -25.29 18.43
N LEU A 852 4.39 -26.24 17.50
CA LEU A 852 5.16 -27.48 17.60
C LEU A 852 6.65 -27.13 17.41
N PRO A 853 7.54 -27.76 18.21
CA PRO A 853 8.96 -27.47 18.17
C PRO A 853 9.54 -27.76 16.77
N ILE A 854 10.54 -26.95 16.38
CA ILE A 854 11.29 -27.10 15.13
C ILE A 854 11.91 -28.50 15.11
N THR A 855 11.27 -29.45 14.43
CA THR A 855 11.86 -30.77 14.15
C THR A 855 12.51 -30.75 12.77
N THR A 856 13.79 -30.40 12.73
CA THR A 856 14.68 -30.73 11.62
C THR A 856 14.88 -32.24 11.57
N LYS A 857 13.95 -32.99 10.98
CA LYS A 857 14.12 -34.42 10.68
C LYS A 857 14.31 -34.67 9.19
N LYS A 858 15.57 -34.54 8.77
CA LYS A 858 16.36 -35.44 7.91
C LYS A 858 17.51 -34.60 7.34
N ASN A 859 18.74 -35.08 7.59
CA ASN A 859 19.98 -34.43 7.24
C ASN A 859 19.97 -33.91 5.80
N PHE A 860 20.19 -32.61 5.62
CA PHE A 860 20.65 -32.05 4.35
C PHE A 860 22.01 -32.70 4.04
N LYS A 861 22.06 -33.49 2.96
CA LYS A 861 23.30 -33.81 2.24
C LYS A 861 23.25 -33.10 0.90
#